data_AF-A0A257TRJ9-F1
#
_entry.id   AF-A0A257TRJ9-F1
#
_cell.length_a   1.000
_cell.length_b   1.000
_cell.length_c   1.000
_cell.angle_alpha   90.00
_cell.angle_beta   90.00
_cell.angle_gamma   90.00
#
_symmetry.space_group_name_H-M   'P 1'
#
loop_
_entity.id
_entity.type
_entity.pdbx_description
1 polymer ?
#
loop_
_entity_poly.entity_id
_entity_poly.type
_entity_poly.pdbx_seq_one_letter_code
_entity_poly.pdbx_strand_id
1 'polypeptide(L)'
;MAANDAGPGKDDEGRSPRRASWRGSATATASPSGYRWRDRGEKSNREVAQQNRRRRVKLALWTGSVLGLCGAFAWYWLMRPRATPLLAVSITQYIAPLPPNSFAVEDVTRLSDVARTASRGSGMLTVKSSPAAADGSDDERAAWNSKSADALLKQVGQWLERATPGGPGRRMLGSGGTVVVYITGHGAVDEKGRACIIPADAAKSRDAAEPAYLKSDRWLAVADVVQRLDEIRPDVNKLLVLDCNRLDADWAIGLLYNGFAEALPAARGNAKSVAILSAAQAGQLAWPGVELQGTPFGFYLSQALIGDPAADDDRNGKISLQELALFVRTRVSNWVRANRYDDQLPLLVPEEADFDVVYNDLGAVDVVQPPDAAKIQNEFNELQPLWSQLDDLWREHERLQGPAENESSPVWSEHCLDWHRFQQELVRCGSLLLAGREYRDECGACLSQLKSLAQKLSRRRQEALPVPSLPLARRWRKLPADGPLREEVAGYLQGEKKSPSSEVKGDYFVRADGAWQWLATGRAPAGQDGRDAGRRAVDFVDAPAPRDKYDVVEIRFLKLLAAYAPDSLWNQADKQLLPVLKLRESAEEAAAPRDVRAHYALRRRVERADADLRRLEDALFINDDACKQAGPCLARKQDYESAQRDGERLAEILAKRDRAWAELPYLAQWLLRRPDTPDGGDVEAIGKISETIAGLRDLDVRLDAYLEDFLRNDVAAAGQEETLEELEFGTDKVDGWRRGVSMKLQDAVDRAVVKARDEVTLRQLVSLLASPLVSGHKRIALRRQYSDALQKPLASAGTSAATSTTGTSTPPAESGGDENVYLRRLTAGDHPALALVGWEATTSKETASNGKQAEEASWLRLARQGGDVRQRLLDLTENSAWGGLPRPSEPGDGLGRPPHGDDAEPAPARSVY
;
A
#
# COMPACT_ATOMS: atom_id res chain seq x y z
N MET A 1 84.16 -13.11 18.52
CA MET A 1 85.20 -12.52 17.65
C MET A 1 84.50 -11.62 16.65
N ALA A 2 84.73 -10.30 16.75
CA ALA A 2 84.46 -9.19 15.79
C ALA A 2 83.09 -9.12 15.07
N ALA A 3 82.45 -7.98 14.80
CA ALA A 3 82.62 -6.57 15.15
C ALA A 3 81.41 -5.78 14.57
N ASN A 4 81.23 -4.57 15.10
CA ASN A 4 80.69 -3.34 14.51
C ASN A 4 79.17 -3.06 14.33
N ASP A 5 78.75 -2.06 15.11
CA ASP A 5 78.03 -0.81 14.78
C ASP A 5 76.71 -0.84 14.00
N ALA A 6 75.64 -0.52 14.73
CA ALA A 6 74.60 0.42 14.31
C ALA A 6 73.86 0.95 15.56
N GLY A 7 73.77 2.27 15.72
CA GLY A 7 73.01 2.91 16.80
C GLY A 7 71.50 2.84 16.59
N PRO A 8 70.72 3.06 17.66
CA PRO A 8 69.53 3.90 17.53
C PRO A 8 69.30 4.84 18.72
N GLY A 9 68.73 6.01 18.45
CA GLY A 9 68.17 6.91 19.46
C GLY A 9 66.66 6.74 19.57
N LYS A 10 66.17 6.49 20.78
CA LYS A 10 64.77 6.62 21.20
C LYS A 10 64.70 7.19 22.62
N ASP A 11 63.80 8.14 22.75
CA ASP A 11 62.80 8.38 23.79
C ASP A 11 63.20 8.42 25.29
N ASP A 12 62.89 9.60 25.85
CA ASP A 12 62.17 9.86 27.10
C ASP A 12 62.77 9.61 28.49
N GLU A 13 62.29 10.50 29.37
CA GLU A 13 62.30 10.53 30.83
C GLU A 13 63.58 10.97 31.58
N GLY A 14 63.38 12.02 32.39
CA GLY A 14 63.68 11.87 33.82
C GLY A 14 64.77 12.76 34.43
N ARG A 15 64.32 13.48 35.47
CA ARG A 15 65.05 13.84 36.70
C ARG A 15 66.14 14.93 36.68
N SER A 16 65.79 16.01 37.39
CA SER A 16 66.61 16.88 38.24
C SER A 16 67.77 16.18 38.99
N PRO A 17 68.87 16.88 39.39
CA PRO A 17 68.86 17.53 40.72
C PRO A 17 69.83 18.74 40.97
N ARG A 18 69.56 19.44 42.09
CA ARG A 18 70.48 20.16 43.04
C ARG A 18 71.09 21.52 42.60
N ARG A 19 70.74 22.66 43.23
CA ARG A 19 71.05 23.21 44.59
C ARG A 19 72.39 23.97 44.67
N ALA A 20 72.32 25.29 44.90
CA ALA A 20 73.19 26.10 45.79
C ALA A 20 72.68 27.56 45.74
N SER A 21 71.91 28.05 46.72
CA SER A 21 72.35 28.74 47.93
C SER A 21 73.10 30.07 47.68
N TRP A 22 72.43 31.20 47.93
CA TRP A 22 73.09 32.49 48.09
C TRP A 22 72.56 33.19 49.35
N ARG A 23 73.14 32.81 50.50
CA ARG A 23 73.15 33.59 51.74
C ARG A 23 74.61 33.83 52.14
N GLY A 24 75.02 35.10 52.13
CA GLY A 24 75.76 35.78 53.20
C GLY A 24 77.26 35.52 53.43
N SER A 25 78.07 36.53 53.13
CA SER A 25 79.08 37.16 54.02
C SER A 25 79.42 38.54 53.39
N ALA A 26 79.35 39.72 54.03
CA ALA A 26 79.82 40.27 55.31
C ALA A 26 81.27 40.79 55.28
N THR A 27 81.42 42.13 55.13
CA THR A 27 82.44 43.04 55.70
C THR A 27 82.00 44.49 55.40
N ALA A 28 81.34 45.23 56.30
CA ALA A 28 81.80 45.92 57.51
C ALA A 28 82.62 47.21 57.26
N THR A 29 82.00 48.39 57.46
CA THR A 29 82.54 49.51 58.26
C THR A 29 81.47 50.59 58.58
N ALA A 30 81.11 50.63 59.87
CA ALA A 30 80.72 51.74 60.77
C ALA A 30 79.82 52.94 60.35
N SER A 31 78.57 52.94 60.88
CA SER A 31 77.88 53.89 61.82
C SER A 31 77.97 55.44 61.71
N PRO A 32 77.01 56.23 62.31
CA PRO A 32 75.84 55.82 63.11
C PRO A 32 74.48 56.56 62.84
N SER A 33 73.41 55.81 63.18
CA SER A 33 72.17 56.21 63.87
C SER A 33 71.41 57.51 63.54
N GLY A 34 70.23 57.34 62.95
CA GLY A 34 69.09 58.26 63.08
C GLY A 34 67.77 57.50 62.89
N TYR A 35 67.11 57.14 64.00
CA TYR A 35 65.83 56.42 64.00
C TYR A 35 64.72 57.23 63.31
N ARG A 36 64.23 56.75 62.16
CA ARG A 36 63.26 57.43 61.29
C ARG A 36 61.79 57.03 61.50
N TRP A 37 61.47 56.33 62.59
CA TRP A 37 60.06 55.97 62.91
C TRP A 37 59.31 57.05 63.71
N ARG A 38 59.94 58.20 63.98
CA ARG A 38 59.36 59.27 64.80
C ARG A 38 58.82 60.49 64.05
N ASP A 39 58.83 60.50 62.71
CA ASP A 39 58.10 61.51 61.92
C ASP A 39 56.67 61.04 61.63
N ARG A 40 55.90 60.91 62.71
CA ARG A 40 54.44 61.00 62.65
C ARG A 40 54.09 62.49 62.70
N GLY A 41 54.51 63.22 61.67
CA GLY A 41 54.05 64.57 61.44
C GLY A 41 52.55 64.53 61.19
N GLU A 42 51.79 65.12 62.11
CA GLU A 42 50.37 65.39 61.98
C GLU A 42 50.11 66.06 60.63
N LYS A 43 49.79 65.27 59.61
CA LYS A 43 49.09 65.77 58.44
C LYS A 43 47.78 66.28 58.97
N SER A 44 47.65 67.60 59.01
CA SER A 44 46.47 68.37 59.38
C SER A 44 45.20 67.59 59.01
N ASN A 45 44.29 67.44 59.97
CA ASN A 45 43.01 66.73 59.82
C ASN A 45 42.23 67.15 58.56
N ARG A 46 42.53 68.32 57.95
CA ARG A 46 41.98 68.74 56.65
C ARG A 46 42.50 67.92 55.47
N GLU A 47 43.78 67.55 55.40
CA GLU A 47 44.34 66.78 54.26
C GLU A 47 43.90 65.31 54.27
N VAL A 48 43.83 64.71 55.46
CA VAL A 48 43.30 63.34 55.64
C VAL A 48 41.80 63.30 55.35
N ALA A 49 41.04 64.33 55.76
CA ALA A 49 39.63 64.46 55.41
C ALA A 49 39.43 64.66 53.90
N GLN A 50 40.28 65.43 53.22
CA GLN A 50 40.19 65.65 51.78
C GLN A 50 40.58 64.40 50.98
N GLN A 51 41.59 63.64 51.41
CA GLN A 51 41.93 62.34 50.83
C GLN A 51 40.82 61.30 51.06
N ASN A 52 40.23 61.24 52.25
CA ASN A 52 39.10 60.36 52.55
C ASN A 52 37.85 60.74 51.76
N ARG A 53 37.59 62.04 51.54
CA ARG A 53 36.49 62.51 50.68
C ARG A 53 36.73 62.14 49.22
N ARG A 54 37.95 62.31 48.70
CA ARG A 54 38.33 61.85 47.35
C ARG A 54 38.23 60.33 47.20
N ARG A 55 38.61 59.55 48.21
CA ARG A 55 38.44 58.08 48.23
C ARG A 55 36.96 57.68 48.25
N ARG A 56 36.12 58.34 49.06
CA ARG A 56 34.66 58.07 49.10
C ARG A 56 33.96 58.43 47.80
N VAL A 57 34.34 59.55 47.18
CA VAL A 57 33.82 59.95 45.85
C VAL A 57 34.26 58.96 44.77
N LYS A 58 35.53 58.54 44.77
CA LYS A 58 36.02 57.50 43.85
C LYS A 58 35.30 56.17 44.07
N LEU A 59 35.11 55.75 45.33
CA LEU A 59 34.39 54.52 45.65
C LEU A 59 32.94 54.60 45.16
N ALA A 60 32.24 55.70 45.42
CA ALA A 60 30.87 55.91 44.94
C ALA A 60 30.77 55.92 43.40
N LEU A 61 31.74 56.50 42.71
CA LEU A 61 31.85 56.45 41.25
C LEU A 61 32.04 55.01 40.75
N TRP A 62 32.97 54.25 41.34
CA TRP A 62 33.20 52.85 40.98
C TRP A 62 31.99 51.97 41.27
N THR A 63 31.35 52.13 42.42
CA THR A 63 30.12 51.40 42.77
C THR A 63 28.98 51.77 41.81
N GLY A 64 28.84 53.05 41.45
CA GLY A 64 27.88 53.51 40.45
C GLY A 64 28.16 52.93 39.06
N SER A 65 29.42 52.88 38.61
CA SER A 65 29.80 52.26 37.33
C SER A 65 29.56 50.76 37.31
N VAL A 66 29.86 50.04 38.40
CA VAL A 66 29.59 48.60 38.50
C VAL A 66 28.08 48.34 38.52
N LEU A 67 27.29 49.10 39.29
CA LEU A 67 25.83 48.99 39.27
C LEU A 67 25.25 49.34 37.91
N GLY A 68 25.80 50.35 37.23
CA GLY A 68 25.43 50.71 35.86
C GLY A 68 25.75 49.59 34.85
N LEU A 69 26.92 48.97 34.95
CA LEU A 69 27.30 47.82 34.12
C LEU A 69 26.47 46.57 34.44
N CYS A 70 26.19 46.28 35.71
CA CYS A 70 25.30 45.19 36.11
C CYS A 70 23.87 45.44 35.63
N GLY A 71 23.38 46.68 35.72
CA GLY A 71 22.08 47.09 35.19
C GLY A 71 22.03 46.97 33.67
N ALA A 72 23.06 47.43 32.96
CA ALA A 72 23.18 47.30 31.50
C ALA A 72 23.33 45.83 31.07
N PHE A 73 24.07 45.02 31.83
CA PHE A 73 24.24 43.59 31.57
C PHE A 73 22.92 42.83 31.79
N ALA A 74 22.21 43.12 32.89
CA ALA A 74 20.88 42.56 33.14
C ALA A 74 19.88 43.00 32.06
N TRP A 75 19.89 44.29 31.69
CA TRP A 75 19.09 44.81 30.59
C TRP A 75 19.40 44.09 29.26
N TYR A 76 20.66 43.95 28.91
CA TYR A 76 21.11 43.22 27.72
C TYR A 76 20.65 41.76 27.74
N TRP A 77 20.75 41.09 28.89
CA TRP A 77 20.31 39.70 29.05
C TRP A 77 18.78 39.54 28.94
N LEU A 78 18.01 40.49 29.50
CA LEU A 78 16.55 40.51 29.38
C LEU A 78 16.08 40.86 27.96
N MET A 79 16.82 41.72 27.25
CA MET A 79 16.53 42.18 25.89
C MET A 79 17.10 41.29 24.79
N ARG A 80 17.83 40.22 25.14
CA ARG A 80 18.39 39.32 24.14
C ARG A 80 17.27 38.64 23.35
N PRO A 81 17.26 38.73 22.00
CA PRO A 81 16.30 38.01 21.16
C PRO A 81 16.29 36.53 21.53
N ARG A 82 15.11 35.98 21.77
CA ARG A 82 14.94 34.53 21.95
C ARG A 82 14.36 33.96 20.69
N ALA A 83 14.96 32.90 20.19
CA ALA A 83 14.40 32.15 19.09
C ALA A 83 13.02 31.60 19.46
N THR A 84 12.17 31.49 18.44
CA THR A 84 10.83 30.95 18.55
C THR A 84 10.92 29.43 18.73
N PRO A 85 10.41 28.85 19.83
CA PRO A 85 10.47 27.41 20.02
C PRO A 85 9.58 26.69 19.00
N LEU A 86 10.09 25.58 18.49
CA LEU A 86 9.44 24.72 17.50
C LEU A 86 9.33 23.30 18.04
N LEU A 87 8.13 22.72 17.97
CA LEU A 87 7.87 21.29 18.11
C LEU A 87 7.55 20.74 16.73
N ALA A 88 8.26 19.73 16.23
CA ALA A 88 8.03 19.14 14.91
C ALA A 88 7.76 17.65 15.03
N VAL A 89 6.57 17.19 14.65
CA VAL A 89 6.07 15.81 14.82
C VAL A 89 5.85 15.15 13.47
N SER A 90 6.36 13.93 13.29
CA SER A 90 6.11 13.09 12.11
C SER A 90 5.46 11.76 12.49
N ILE A 91 4.46 11.38 11.70
CA ILE A 91 3.79 10.07 11.74
C ILE A 91 4.17 9.34 10.46
N THR A 92 4.92 8.23 10.56
CA THR A 92 5.52 7.54 9.39
C THR A 92 5.15 6.07 9.25
N GLN A 93 4.79 5.36 10.34
CA GLN A 93 4.55 3.92 10.33
C GLN A 93 3.12 3.55 9.89
N TYR A 94 2.75 3.90 8.66
CA TYR A 94 1.47 3.50 8.08
C TYR A 94 1.56 2.12 7.44
N ILE A 95 0.59 1.26 7.74
CA ILE A 95 0.43 -0.04 7.07
C ILE A 95 -0.53 0.08 5.88
N ALA A 96 -0.46 -0.86 4.93
CA ALA A 96 -1.41 -0.93 3.83
C ALA A 96 -2.86 -0.98 4.39
N PRO A 97 -3.83 -0.29 3.75
CA PRO A 97 -3.77 0.32 2.41
C PRO A 97 -3.17 1.74 2.36
N LEU A 98 -2.92 2.38 3.52
CA LEU A 98 -2.41 3.75 3.56
C LEU A 98 -1.01 3.86 2.91
N PRO A 99 -0.76 4.86 2.04
CA PRO A 99 0.55 5.07 1.46
C PRO A 99 1.57 5.50 2.55
N PRO A 100 2.88 5.38 2.28
CA PRO A 100 3.88 5.97 3.17
C PRO A 100 3.72 7.50 3.23
N ASN A 101 4.05 8.10 4.39
CA ASN A 101 4.12 9.56 4.52
C ASN A 101 5.48 10.04 4.04
N SER A 102 5.57 10.26 2.73
CA SER A 102 6.81 10.55 2.02
C SER A 102 7.52 11.80 2.54
N PHE A 103 8.83 11.68 2.78
CA PHE A 103 9.75 12.76 3.19
C PHE A 103 9.46 13.45 4.53
N ALA A 104 8.52 12.92 5.32
CA ALA A 104 8.13 13.48 6.61
C ALA A 104 9.28 13.55 7.61
N VAL A 105 10.17 12.55 7.61
CA VAL A 105 11.33 12.50 8.51
C VAL A 105 12.38 13.53 8.12
N GLU A 106 12.64 13.63 6.83
CA GLU A 106 13.61 14.56 6.25
C GLU A 106 13.20 16.01 6.52
N ASP A 107 11.91 16.34 6.39
CA ASP A 107 11.40 17.67 6.72
C ASP A 107 11.48 17.98 8.22
N VAL A 108 11.10 17.04 9.10
CA VAL A 108 11.24 17.21 10.56
C VAL A 108 12.72 17.35 10.96
N THR A 109 13.62 16.61 10.32
CA THR A 109 15.07 16.70 10.57
C THR A 109 15.59 18.08 10.18
N ARG A 110 15.23 18.58 9.00
CA ARG A 110 15.59 19.92 8.53
C ARG A 110 15.08 21.01 9.48
N LEU A 111 13.81 20.94 9.87
CA LEU A 111 13.21 21.87 10.82
C LEU A 111 13.90 21.83 12.19
N SER A 112 14.33 20.64 12.62
CA SER A 112 15.09 20.47 13.87
C SER A 112 16.49 21.09 13.78
N ASP A 113 17.14 21.04 12.62
CA ASP A 113 18.43 21.70 12.37
C ASP A 113 18.30 23.23 12.40
N VAL A 114 17.23 23.76 11.79
CA VAL A 114 16.88 25.18 11.85
C VAL A 114 16.66 25.60 13.31
N ALA A 115 15.85 24.86 14.06
CA ALA A 115 15.57 25.15 15.46
C ALA A 115 16.84 25.13 16.33
N ARG A 116 17.75 24.15 16.12
CA ARG A 116 19.04 24.06 16.82
C ARG A 116 19.95 25.25 16.54
N THR A 117 20.01 25.68 15.27
CA THR A 117 20.85 26.80 14.83
C THR A 117 20.34 28.12 15.41
N ALA A 118 19.02 28.31 15.42
CA ALA A 118 18.38 29.48 16.05
C ALA A 118 18.50 29.48 17.59
N SER A 119 18.59 28.30 18.23
CA SER A 119 18.41 28.13 19.68
C SER A 119 19.69 27.71 20.43
N ARG A 120 20.64 28.63 20.68
CA ARG A 120 21.66 28.43 21.74
C ARG A 120 21.08 28.47 23.19
N GLY A 121 19.84 28.00 23.41
CA GLY A 121 19.25 27.96 24.75
C GLY A 121 17.77 27.59 24.94
N SER A 122 17.07 26.94 23.99
CA SER A 122 15.66 26.53 24.21
C SER A 122 15.49 25.01 24.06
N GLY A 123 14.70 24.42 24.96
CA GLY A 123 14.56 22.98 25.18
C GLY A 123 14.08 22.22 23.95
N MET A 124 14.95 21.32 23.48
CA MET A 124 14.70 20.33 22.44
C MET A 124 13.77 19.24 22.98
N LEU A 125 12.68 18.92 22.27
CA LEU A 125 12.10 17.58 22.30
C LEU A 125 12.24 16.99 20.91
N THR A 126 13.15 16.03 20.82
CA THR A 126 13.41 15.16 19.68
C THR A 126 12.13 14.40 19.33
N VAL A 127 11.68 14.51 18.07
CA VAL A 127 10.75 13.55 17.51
C VAL A 127 11.54 12.40 16.93
N LYS A 128 11.37 11.24 17.57
CA LYS A 128 11.91 9.96 17.12
C LYS A 128 11.05 9.49 15.95
N SER A 129 11.44 9.84 14.73
CA SER A 129 11.27 8.89 13.63
C SER A 129 12.11 7.65 13.94
N SER A 130 11.66 6.47 13.53
CA SER A 130 12.50 5.27 13.55
C SER A 130 13.82 5.57 12.79
N PRO A 131 14.96 5.01 13.23
CA PRO A 131 15.41 3.74 12.68
C PRO A 131 15.91 2.78 13.78
N ALA A 132 16.11 1.52 13.38
CA ALA A 132 16.79 0.52 14.18
C ALA A 132 18.22 0.96 14.51
N ALA A 133 18.53 1.07 15.81
CA ALA A 133 19.83 0.89 16.49
C ALA A 133 20.11 1.97 17.58
N ALA A 134 20.44 1.47 18.78
CA ALA A 134 21.16 2.08 19.93
C ALA A 134 20.79 3.53 20.31
N ASP A 135 20.12 3.87 21.42
CA ASP A 135 20.55 3.57 22.81
C ASP A 135 19.49 4.13 23.81
N GLY A 136 18.19 3.85 23.59
CA GLY A 136 17.10 4.42 24.38
C GLY A 136 16.07 3.37 24.78
N SER A 137 15.67 3.38 26.06
CA SER A 137 14.76 2.43 26.72
C SER A 137 13.43 2.22 25.97
N ASP A 138 13.00 0.95 25.92
CA ASP A 138 11.84 0.50 25.15
C ASP A 138 10.47 1.05 25.62
N ASP A 139 10.38 1.59 26.84
CA ASP A 139 9.13 2.14 27.40
C ASP A 139 8.68 3.48 26.78
N GLU A 140 9.61 4.33 26.33
CA GLU A 140 9.25 5.58 25.62
C GLU A 140 8.99 5.36 24.12
N ARG A 141 9.59 4.31 23.54
CA ARG A 141 9.36 3.87 22.16
C ARG A 141 7.93 3.39 21.94
N ALA A 142 7.37 2.73 22.95
CA ALA A 142 5.98 2.30 22.95
C ALA A 142 5.00 3.49 23.05
N ALA A 143 5.38 4.63 23.63
CA ALA A 143 4.45 5.70 24.00
C ALA A 143 3.97 6.61 22.85
N TRP A 144 4.72 6.71 21.75
CA TRP A 144 4.34 7.48 20.55
C TRP A 144 3.63 6.61 19.50
N ASN A 145 3.93 5.31 19.53
CA ASN A 145 3.26 4.29 18.74
C ASN A 145 2.05 3.67 19.50
N SER A 146 1.83 3.97 20.79
CA SER A 146 0.71 3.41 21.57
C SER A 146 -0.61 4.14 21.30
N LYS A 147 -1.30 3.68 20.27
CA LYS A 147 -2.75 3.45 20.18
C LYS A 147 -3.78 4.60 20.40
N SER A 148 -3.44 5.84 20.78
CA SER A 148 -4.47 6.88 20.99
C SER A 148 -4.06 8.33 20.68
N ALA A 149 -4.97 9.06 20.04
CA ALA A 149 -4.96 10.51 19.84
C ALA A 149 -4.66 11.30 21.14
N ASP A 150 -5.14 10.78 22.28
CA ASP A 150 -4.96 11.35 23.62
C ASP A 150 -3.49 11.43 24.06
N ALA A 151 -2.67 10.45 23.68
CA ALA A 151 -1.25 10.43 24.04
C ALA A 151 -0.49 11.58 23.36
N LEU A 152 -0.75 11.82 22.07
CA LEU A 152 -0.17 12.92 21.32
C LEU A 152 -0.62 14.27 21.89
N LEU A 153 -1.92 14.45 22.16
CA LEU A 153 -2.46 15.65 22.79
C LEU A 153 -1.81 15.94 24.16
N LYS A 154 -1.63 14.91 24.99
CA LYS A 154 -0.98 15.03 26.30
C LYS A 154 0.46 15.50 26.16
N GLN A 155 1.22 14.94 25.22
CA GLN A 155 2.62 15.30 25.00
C GLN A 155 2.79 16.72 24.43
N VAL A 156 1.96 17.10 23.46
CA VAL A 156 1.92 18.48 22.93
C VAL A 156 1.64 19.46 24.08
N GLY A 157 0.67 19.16 24.94
CA GLY A 157 0.37 19.99 26.11
C GLY A 157 1.54 20.09 27.10
N GLN A 158 2.14 18.95 27.46
CA GLN A 158 3.30 18.93 28.35
C GLN A 158 4.54 19.65 27.80
N TRP A 159 4.74 19.62 26.47
CA TRP A 159 5.78 20.40 25.82
C TRP A 159 5.46 21.88 25.90
N LEU A 160 4.22 22.27 25.60
CA LEU A 160 3.81 23.67 25.62
C LEU A 160 3.93 24.29 27.02
N GLU A 161 3.61 23.55 28.08
CA GLU A 161 3.82 23.97 29.48
C GLU A 161 5.30 24.23 29.79
N ARG A 162 6.22 23.45 29.22
CA ARG A 162 7.67 23.54 29.43
C ARG A 162 8.38 24.53 28.51
N ALA A 163 7.89 24.71 27.29
CA ALA A 163 8.52 25.54 26.26
C ALA A 163 8.54 27.00 26.72
N THR A 164 9.64 27.73 26.58
CA THR A 164 9.65 29.16 26.87
C THR A 164 9.29 29.96 25.61
N PRO A 165 8.19 30.73 25.58
CA PRO A 165 7.80 31.52 24.40
C PRO A 165 8.92 32.46 23.96
N GLY A 166 9.11 32.58 22.65
CA GLY A 166 10.17 33.38 22.03
C GLY A 166 9.63 34.30 20.93
N GLY A 167 10.52 34.74 20.06
CA GLY A 167 10.18 35.53 18.88
C GLY A 167 10.07 37.04 19.11
N PRO A 168 9.86 37.82 18.04
CA PRO A 168 9.92 39.28 18.08
C PRO A 168 8.80 39.99 18.84
N GLY A 169 7.69 39.29 19.09
CA GLY A 169 6.55 39.79 19.86
C GLY A 169 6.71 39.68 21.39
N ARG A 170 7.81 39.11 21.90
CA ARG A 170 8.01 38.88 23.34
C ARG A 170 8.22 40.20 24.11
N ARG A 171 7.43 40.43 25.16
CA ARG A 171 7.59 41.61 26.03
C ARG A 171 8.56 41.37 27.20
N MET A 172 9.12 42.47 27.72
CA MET A 172 10.19 42.50 28.73
C MET A 172 9.87 41.75 30.04
N LEU A 173 8.59 41.59 30.40
CA LEU A 173 8.11 40.92 31.62
C LEU A 173 7.60 39.48 31.40
N GLY A 174 7.89 38.87 30.25
CA GLY A 174 7.61 37.45 29.98
C GLY A 174 6.21 37.13 29.44
N SER A 175 5.33 38.13 29.32
CA SER A 175 4.05 38.01 28.62
C SER A 175 4.22 38.11 27.10
N GLY A 176 3.52 37.27 26.35
CA GLY A 176 3.54 37.27 24.89
C GLY A 176 4.74 36.54 24.28
N GLY A 177 4.73 36.45 22.94
CA GLY A 177 5.67 35.64 22.16
C GLY A 177 4.94 34.60 21.33
N THR A 178 5.71 33.83 20.59
CA THR A 178 5.21 32.86 19.62
C THR A 178 5.79 31.48 19.91
N VAL A 179 5.03 30.44 19.60
CA VAL A 179 5.49 29.05 19.52
C VAL A 179 4.98 28.44 18.22
N VAL A 180 5.76 27.52 17.65
CA VAL A 180 5.39 26.81 16.42
C VAL A 180 5.25 25.32 16.72
N VAL A 181 4.17 24.71 16.24
CA VAL A 181 3.92 23.26 16.31
C VAL A 181 3.71 22.76 14.90
N TYR A 182 4.67 22.03 14.36
CA TYR A 182 4.60 21.37 13.05
C TYR A 182 4.19 19.91 13.22
N ILE A 183 3.16 19.47 12.50
CA ILE A 183 2.70 18.09 12.47
C ILE A 183 2.62 17.63 11.02
N THR A 184 3.27 16.51 10.71
CA THR A 184 3.13 15.80 9.44
C THR A 184 2.59 14.38 9.65
N GLY A 185 1.59 14.02 8.84
CA GLY A 185 0.86 12.77 8.89
C GLY A 185 -0.15 12.68 7.75
N HIS A 186 -1.04 11.71 7.76
CA HIS A 186 -2.17 11.66 6.82
C HIS A 186 -3.36 12.39 7.42
N GLY A 187 -3.76 13.50 6.79
CA GLY A 187 -4.98 14.23 7.09
C GLY A 187 -6.17 13.67 6.32
N ALA A 188 -7.31 13.51 6.99
CA ALA A 188 -8.56 13.05 6.41
C ALA A 188 -9.76 13.66 7.14
N VAL A 189 -10.97 13.45 6.60
CA VAL A 189 -12.22 13.81 7.28
C VAL A 189 -12.93 12.57 7.80
N ASP A 190 -13.47 12.67 9.02
CA ASP A 190 -14.34 11.64 9.56
C ASP A 190 -15.75 11.67 8.92
N GLU A 191 -16.60 10.72 9.28
CA GLU A 191 -18.00 10.63 8.84
C GLU A 191 -18.86 11.86 9.19
N LYS A 192 -18.40 12.69 10.13
CA LYS A 192 -19.05 13.95 10.56
C LYS A 192 -18.49 15.16 9.82
N GLY A 193 -17.48 14.98 8.96
CA GLY A 193 -16.81 16.04 8.23
C GLY A 193 -15.79 16.82 9.05
N ARG A 194 -15.31 16.27 10.18
CA ARG A 194 -14.28 16.92 11.01
C ARG A 194 -12.89 16.61 10.45
N ALA A 195 -12.03 17.63 10.37
CA ALA A 195 -10.62 17.45 10.03
C ALA A 195 -9.91 16.63 11.10
N CYS A 196 -9.28 15.52 10.70
CA CYS A 196 -8.60 14.59 11.58
C CYS A 196 -7.22 14.19 11.02
N ILE A 197 -6.30 13.86 11.92
CA ILE A 197 -4.99 13.28 11.61
C ILE A 197 -5.08 11.78 11.92
N ILE A 198 -4.78 10.96 10.92
CA ILE A 198 -4.79 9.50 11.06
C ILE A 198 -3.53 9.08 11.84
N PRO A 199 -3.67 8.36 12.97
CA PRO A 199 -2.51 7.86 13.71
C PRO A 199 -1.81 6.74 12.92
N ALA A 200 -0.50 6.56 13.17
CA ALA A 200 0.18 5.34 12.75
C ALA A 200 -0.35 4.16 13.56
N ASP A 201 -0.61 3.04 12.89
CA ASP A 201 -0.86 1.79 13.60
C ASP A 201 0.47 1.26 14.14
N ALA A 202 0.56 1.02 15.46
CA ALA A 202 1.64 0.23 16.03
C ALA A 202 1.59 -1.19 15.44
N ALA A 203 2.26 -1.38 14.32
CA ALA A 203 2.46 -2.66 13.69
C ALA A 203 3.22 -3.57 14.66
N LYS A 204 2.50 -4.54 15.26
CA LYS A 204 2.99 -5.89 15.63
C LYS A 204 1.98 -6.76 16.37
N SER A 205 0.80 -6.29 16.72
CA SER A 205 -0.24 -7.19 17.23
C SER A 205 -1.10 -7.64 16.06
N ARG A 206 -0.74 -8.78 15.49
CA ARG A 206 -1.63 -9.57 14.62
C ARG A 206 -2.94 -9.97 15.35
N ASP A 207 -2.96 -9.75 16.68
CA ASP A 207 -4.05 -9.96 17.62
C ASP A 207 -4.85 -8.68 17.97
N ALA A 208 -4.52 -7.51 17.39
CA ALA A 208 -5.37 -6.33 17.53
C ALA A 208 -6.56 -6.53 16.58
N ALA A 209 -7.76 -6.69 17.16
CA ALA A 209 -8.97 -7.09 16.44
C ALA A 209 -9.24 -6.31 15.15
N GLU A 210 -8.88 -5.01 15.08
CA GLU A 210 -8.94 -4.20 13.85
C GLU A 210 -7.87 -3.07 13.80
N PRO A 211 -7.44 -2.63 12.59
CA PRO A 211 -6.55 -1.48 12.39
C PRO A 211 -7.19 -0.14 12.80
N ALA A 212 -6.41 0.79 13.39
CA ALA A 212 -6.94 2.08 13.85
C ALA A 212 -7.36 3.01 12.70
N TYR A 213 -6.77 2.86 11.51
CA TYR A 213 -7.15 3.68 10.37
C TYR A 213 -8.59 3.43 9.87
N LEU A 214 -9.20 2.28 10.16
CA LEU A 214 -10.60 2.01 9.79
C LEU A 214 -11.61 2.65 10.75
N LYS A 215 -11.17 3.12 11.92
CA LYS A 215 -12.03 3.65 12.98
C LYS A 215 -11.83 5.14 13.14
N SER A 216 -12.70 5.93 12.51
CA SER A 216 -12.57 7.39 12.49
C SER A 216 -12.77 8.06 13.86
N ASP A 217 -13.41 7.38 14.81
CA ASP A 217 -13.48 7.79 16.22
C ASP A 217 -12.12 7.72 16.94
N ARG A 218 -11.16 6.96 16.41
CA ARG A 218 -9.78 6.86 16.91
C ARG A 218 -8.83 7.86 16.26
N TRP A 219 -9.28 8.58 15.23
CA TRP A 219 -8.46 9.60 14.57
C TRP A 219 -8.36 10.85 15.45
N LEU A 220 -7.22 11.55 15.39
CA LEU A 220 -7.02 12.77 16.18
C LEU A 220 -7.70 13.96 15.51
N ALA A 221 -8.80 14.47 16.08
CA ALA A 221 -9.44 15.65 15.54
C ALA A 221 -8.53 16.88 15.69
N VAL A 222 -8.41 17.67 14.62
CA VAL A 222 -7.63 18.92 14.64
C VAL A 222 -8.25 19.93 15.61
N ALA A 223 -9.57 19.90 15.76
CA ALA A 223 -10.28 20.74 16.74
C ALA A 223 -9.80 20.49 18.19
N ASP A 224 -9.52 19.24 18.55
CA ASP A 224 -9.04 18.90 19.89
C ASP A 224 -7.61 19.41 20.11
N VAL A 225 -6.77 19.36 19.07
CA VAL A 225 -5.41 19.95 19.09
C VAL A 225 -5.50 21.46 19.27
N VAL A 226 -6.33 22.13 18.47
CA VAL A 226 -6.51 23.59 18.54
C VAL A 226 -7.04 24.01 19.91
N GLN A 227 -8.07 23.34 20.42
CA GLN A 227 -8.63 23.60 21.73
C GLN A 227 -7.56 23.48 22.82
N ARG A 228 -6.78 22.38 22.79
CA ARG A 228 -5.71 22.15 23.77
C ARG A 228 -4.63 23.23 23.71
N LEU A 229 -4.28 23.70 22.51
CA LEU A 229 -3.31 24.79 22.32
C LEU A 229 -3.86 26.15 22.79
N ASP A 230 -5.15 26.42 22.60
CA ASP A 230 -5.77 27.68 23.00
C ASP A 230 -5.92 27.78 24.53
N GLU A 231 -6.29 26.67 25.19
CA GLU A 231 -6.41 26.57 26.65
C GLU A 231 -5.07 26.76 27.38
N ILE A 232 -3.99 26.21 26.83
CA ILE A 232 -2.66 26.30 27.45
C ILE A 232 -1.99 27.61 27.03
N ARG A 233 -1.72 28.47 28.01
CA ARG A 233 -1.06 29.78 27.82
C ARG A 233 -1.77 30.68 26.80
N PRO A 234 -3.00 31.12 27.07
CA PRO A 234 -3.81 31.89 26.13
C PRO A 234 -3.19 33.24 25.73
N ASP A 235 -2.17 33.71 26.44
CA ASP A 235 -1.42 34.95 26.18
C ASP A 235 -0.29 34.80 25.14
N VAL A 236 -0.02 33.58 24.67
CA VAL A 236 1.04 33.24 23.72
C VAL A 236 0.42 32.93 22.37
N ASN A 237 0.96 33.49 21.29
CA ASN A 237 0.53 33.14 19.93
C ASN A 237 1.08 31.76 19.54
N LYS A 238 0.24 30.91 18.95
CA LYS A 238 0.63 29.58 18.49
C LYS A 238 0.36 29.46 17.00
N LEU A 239 1.38 29.03 16.27
CA LEU A 239 1.26 28.63 14.88
C LEU A 239 1.23 27.10 14.81
N LEU A 240 0.07 26.53 14.46
CA LEU A 240 -0.09 25.11 14.16
C LEU A 240 0.14 24.89 12.67
N VAL A 241 1.23 24.24 12.30
CA VAL A 241 1.56 23.92 10.92
C VAL A 241 1.17 22.47 10.62
N LEU A 242 0.34 22.26 9.60
CA LEU A 242 -0.20 20.96 9.22
C LEU A 242 0.27 20.56 7.83
N ASP A 243 1.27 19.68 7.77
CA ASP A 243 1.72 19.04 6.54
C ASP A 243 1.07 17.66 6.38
N CYS A 244 -0.25 17.70 6.17
CA CYS A 244 -1.13 16.54 6.28
C CYS A 244 -1.89 16.19 4.99
N ASN A 245 -1.82 17.02 3.94
CA ASN A 245 -2.60 16.86 2.71
C ASN A 245 -1.98 15.84 1.74
N ARG A 246 -1.70 14.62 2.22
CA ARG A 246 -0.97 13.58 1.47
C ARG A 246 -1.88 12.60 0.73
N LEU A 247 -3.18 12.59 1.04
CA LEU A 247 -4.18 11.69 0.45
C LEU A 247 -5.15 12.47 -0.44
N ASP A 248 -5.41 11.97 -1.64
CA ASP A 248 -6.48 12.48 -2.53
C ASP A 248 -7.79 11.74 -2.23
N ALA A 249 -7.77 10.43 -2.48
CA ALA A 249 -8.84 9.50 -2.16
C ALA A 249 -8.26 8.11 -1.89
N ASP A 250 -8.83 7.43 -0.89
CA ASP A 250 -8.52 6.06 -0.52
C ASP A 250 -9.80 5.36 -0.05
N TRP A 251 -10.42 4.61 -0.97
CA TRP A 251 -11.73 3.98 -0.72
C TRP A 251 -11.65 2.86 0.31
N ALA A 252 -10.47 2.26 0.51
CA ALA A 252 -10.30 1.18 1.48
C ALA A 252 -10.46 1.69 2.92
N ILE A 253 -10.28 2.99 3.14
CA ILE A 253 -10.55 3.66 4.43
C ILE A 253 -11.81 4.54 4.38
N GLY A 254 -12.61 4.46 3.31
CA GLY A 254 -13.80 5.30 3.15
C GLY A 254 -13.51 6.77 2.84
N LEU A 255 -12.36 7.10 2.27
CA LEU A 255 -12.05 8.46 1.83
C LEU A 255 -12.35 8.59 0.33
N LEU A 256 -13.57 9.02 -0.02
CA LEU A 256 -13.98 9.21 -1.42
C LEU A 256 -13.46 10.52 -2.02
N TYR A 257 -13.36 11.53 -1.15
CA TYR A 257 -12.77 12.84 -1.38
C TYR A 257 -12.15 13.32 -0.08
N ASN A 258 -10.96 13.90 -0.15
CA ASN A 258 -10.31 14.42 1.05
C ASN A 258 -10.65 15.88 1.33
N GLY A 259 -11.73 16.11 2.08
CA GLY A 259 -12.17 17.44 2.54
C GLY A 259 -11.38 18.01 3.73
N PHE A 260 -10.15 17.55 3.97
CA PHE A 260 -9.39 17.90 5.18
C PHE A 260 -9.14 19.41 5.29
N ALA A 261 -8.76 20.07 4.19
CA ALA A 261 -8.46 21.50 4.18
C ALA A 261 -9.71 22.36 4.38
N GLU A 262 -10.83 21.95 3.78
CA GLU A 262 -12.16 22.58 3.87
C GLU A 262 -12.69 22.58 5.30
N ALA A 263 -12.35 21.54 6.08
CA ALA A 263 -12.76 21.38 7.46
C ALA A 263 -11.89 22.17 8.46
N LEU A 264 -10.74 22.74 8.06
CA LEU A 264 -9.83 23.45 8.96
C LEU A 264 -10.40 24.74 9.57
N PRO A 265 -11.13 25.61 8.83
CA PRO A 265 -11.80 26.78 9.41
C PRO A 265 -12.77 26.40 10.54
N ALA A 266 -13.58 25.34 10.34
CA ALA A 266 -14.48 24.83 11.35
C ALA A 266 -13.72 24.22 12.55
N ALA A 267 -12.63 23.49 12.29
CA ALA A 267 -11.78 22.91 13.34
C ALA A 267 -11.08 23.97 14.19
N ARG A 268 -10.68 25.10 13.60
CA ARG A 268 -10.10 26.22 14.36
C ARG A 268 -11.15 26.86 15.28
N GLY A 269 -12.38 27.00 14.80
CA GLY A 269 -13.47 27.62 15.53
C GLY A 269 -13.11 29.05 15.99
N ASN A 270 -13.37 29.34 17.27
CA ASN A 270 -13.15 30.66 17.87
C ASN A 270 -11.80 30.79 18.62
N ALA A 271 -10.86 29.86 18.42
CA ALA A 271 -9.56 29.90 19.09
C ALA A 271 -8.81 31.20 18.75
N LYS A 272 -8.52 32.00 19.78
CA LYS A 272 -7.97 33.35 19.60
C LYS A 272 -6.46 33.36 19.47
N SER A 273 -5.79 32.43 20.16
CA SER A 273 -4.33 32.38 20.24
C SER A 273 -3.70 31.44 19.21
N VAL A 274 -4.51 30.74 18.41
CA VAL A 274 -4.06 29.71 17.46
C VAL A 274 -4.38 30.12 16.03
N ALA A 275 -3.35 30.12 15.18
CA ALA A 275 -3.46 30.15 13.73
C ALA A 275 -3.00 28.82 13.13
N ILE A 276 -3.59 28.39 12.03
CA ILE A 276 -3.27 27.14 11.34
C ILE A 276 -2.67 27.47 9.97
N LEU A 277 -1.52 26.89 9.65
CA LEU A 277 -0.93 26.93 8.31
C LEU A 277 -0.88 25.51 7.75
N SER A 278 -1.72 25.21 6.75
CA SER A 278 -1.77 23.90 6.09
C SER A 278 -0.94 23.89 4.80
N ALA A 279 -0.34 22.74 4.49
CA ALA A 279 0.55 22.56 3.33
C ALA A 279 -0.14 22.69 1.97
N ALA A 280 -1.47 22.51 1.92
CA ALA A 280 -2.26 22.66 0.70
C ALA A 280 -3.71 23.07 1.04
N GLN A 281 -4.35 23.77 0.12
CA GLN A 281 -5.78 24.09 0.19
C GLN A 281 -6.64 22.92 -0.29
N ALA A 282 -7.95 23.14 -0.29
CA ALA A 282 -8.98 22.24 -0.78
C ALA A 282 -8.69 21.67 -2.18
N GLY A 283 -8.95 20.38 -2.36
CA GLY A 283 -8.71 19.64 -3.60
C GLY A 283 -7.23 19.45 -4.04
N GLN A 284 -6.25 19.95 -3.28
CA GLN A 284 -4.82 19.90 -3.63
C GLN A 284 -4.03 18.94 -2.73
N LEU A 285 -2.89 18.48 -3.25
CA LEU A 285 -1.98 17.58 -2.55
C LEU A 285 -0.71 18.31 -2.09
N ALA A 286 -0.20 17.91 -0.94
CA ALA A 286 1.15 18.21 -0.51
C ALA A 286 2.12 17.27 -1.23
N TRP A 287 2.84 17.80 -2.23
CA TRP A 287 3.73 17.00 -3.08
C TRP A 287 5.02 16.60 -2.38
N PRO A 288 5.57 15.41 -2.63
CA PRO A 288 6.94 15.08 -2.29
C PRO A 288 7.93 15.71 -3.29
N GLY A 289 9.12 16.06 -2.81
CA GLY A 289 10.22 16.64 -3.58
C GLY A 289 11.52 15.85 -3.37
N VAL A 290 11.73 14.79 -4.15
CA VAL A 290 12.97 14.00 -4.12
C VAL A 290 14.19 14.92 -4.35
N GLU A 291 14.03 15.88 -5.25
CA GLU A 291 15.02 16.91 -5.62
C GLU A 291 15.32 17.89 -4.47
N LEU A 292 14.41 18.02 -3.51
CA LEU A 292 14.58 18.82 -2.30
C LEU A 292 15.02 17.96 -1.10
N GLN A 293 15.10 16.63 -1.25
CA GLN A 293 15.24 15.67 -0.15
C GLN A 293 14.24 15.98 0.97
N GLY A 294 12.98 16.23 0.60
CA GLY A 294 11.98 16.82 1.47
C GLY A 294 10.70 17.08 0.72
N THR A 295 9.87 17.95 1.26
CA THR A 295 8.73 18.50 0.52
C THR A 295 8.96 19.98 0.24
N PRO A 296 8.41 20.54 -0.87
CA PRO A 296 8.52 21.97 -1.13
C PRO A 296 7.95 22.80 0.03
N PHE A 297 6.87 22.33 0.67
CA PHE A 297 6.31 22.98 1.84
C PHE A 297 7.28 23.00 3.02
N GLY A 298 7.76 21.83 3.47
CA GLY A 298 8.72 21.73 4.57
C GLY A 298 10.03 22.46 4.30
N PHE A 299 10.51 22.44 3.05
CA PHE A 299 11.71 23.15 2.60
C PHE A 299 11.57 24.67 2.71
N TYR A 300 10.55 25.27 2.08
CA TYR A 300 10.36 26.73 2.11
C TYR A 300 9.90 27.25 3.46
N LEU A 301 9.17 26.45 4.24
CA LEU A 301 8.88 26.76 5.64
C LEU A 301 10.16 26.85 6.46
N SER A 302 11.09 25.90 6.27
CA SER A 302 12.38 25.92 6.97
C SER A 302 13.20 27.17 6.62
N GLN A 303 13.17 27.62 5.36
CA GLN A 303 13.81 28.88 4.94
C GLN A 303 13.20 30.10 5.63
N ALA A 304 11.87 30.21 5.66
CA ALA A 304 11.22 31.32 6.36
C ALA A 304 11.54 31.31 7.87
N LEU A 305 11.52 30.13 8.49
CA LEU A 305 11.77 29.98 9.93
C LEU A 305 13.22 30.19 10.36
N ILE A 306 14.20 30.09 9.44
CA ILE A 306 15.59 30.44 9.74
C ILE A 306 15.85 31.95 9.62
N GLY A 307 14.86 32.72 9.15
CA GLY A 307 14.98 34.17 9.01
C GLY A 307 15.51 34.60 7.64
N ASP A 308 15.17 33.90 6.55
CA ASP A 308 15.56 34.31 5.19
C ASP A 308 15.08 35.75 4.91
N PRO A 309 15.97 36.69 4.50
CA PRO A 309 15.59 38.06 4.20
C PRO A 309 14.54 38.19 3.09
N ALA A 310 14.41 37.20 2.20
CA ALA A 310 13.39 37.18 1.16
C ALA A 310 11.97 36.92 1.71
N ALA A 311 11.86 36.50 2.98
CA ALA A 311 10.60 36.31 3.69
C ALA A 311 10.22 37.52 4.57
N ASP A 312 11.04 38.57 4.64
CA ASP A 312 10.78 39.86 5.32
C ASP A 312 10.47 40.92 4.25
N ASP A 313 9.19 41.05 3.88
CA ASP A 313 8.75 41.85 2.73
C ASP A 313 8.85 43.35 3.04
N ASP A 314 8.48 43.75 4.27
CA ASP A 314 8.53 45.14 4.70
C ASP A 314 9.91 45.60 5.21
N ARG A 315 10.85 44.65 5.35
CA ARG A 315 12.25 44.85 5.80
C ARG A 315 12.35 45.42 7.20
N ASN A 316 11.41 45.09 8.08
CA ASN A 316 11.39 45.56 9.46
C ASN A 316 12.35 44.77 10.38
N GLY A 317 13.05 43.75 9.85
CA GLY A 317 13.98 42.91 10.60
C GLY A 317 13.30 41.76 11.33
N LYS A 318 12.03 41.48 11.01
CA LYS A 318 11.20 40.42 11.57
C LYS A 318 10.34 39.84 10.45
N ILE A 319 9.89 38.62 10.66
CA ILE A 319 8.98 37.94 9.75
C ILE A 319 7.67 37.73 10.50
N SER A 320 6.63 38.41 10.03
CA SER A 320 5.25 38.25 10.48
C SER A 320 4.64 36.94 9.96
N LEU A 321 3.50 36.54 10.50
CA LEU A 321 2.80 35.34 10.05
C LEU A 321 2.28 35.51 8.62
N GLN A 322 1.81 36.71 8.27
CA GLN A 322 1.38 37.03 6.91
C GLN A 322 2.53 36.92 5.91
N GLU A 323 3.69 37.49 6.23
CA GLU A 323 4.86 37.41 5.36
C GLU A 323 5.36 35.97 5.23
N LEU A 324 5.40 35.20 6.32
CA LEU A 324 5.74 33.78 6.31
C LEU A 324 4.77 33.00 5.40
N ALA A 325 3.46 33.19 5.57
CA ALA A 325 2.45 32.50 4.79
C ALA A 325 2.53 32.86 3.30
N LEU A 326 2.70 34.15 2.98
CA LEU A 326 2.83 34.64 1.61
C LEU A 326 4.10 34.10 0.94
N PHE A 327 5.23 34.12 1.66
CA PHE A 327 6.51 33.58 1.18
C PHE A 327 6.38 32.08 0.86
N VAL A 328 5.90 31.28 1.82
CA VAL A 328 5.74 29.84 1.65
C VAL A 328 4.76 29.55 0.52
N ARG A 329 3.61 30.24 0.48
CA ARG A 329 2.61 30.06 -0.58
C ARG A 329 3.18 30.33 -1.96
N THR A 330 3.86 31.46 -2.14
CA THR A 330 4.43 31.86 -3.42
C THR A 330 5.50 30.89 -3.89
N ARG A 331 6.43 30.51 -3.00
CA ARG A 331 7.53 29.62 -3.35
C ARG A 331 7.07 28.19 -3.64
N VAL A 332 6.16 27.65 -2.82
CA VAL A 332 5.58 26.33 -3.03
C VAL A 332 4.81 26.28 -4.34
N SER A 333 3.91 27.23 -4.59
CA SER A 333 3.10 27.26 -5.82
C SER A 333 3.98 27.32 -7.07
N ASN A 334 4.95 28.24 -7.10
CA ASN A 334 5.87 28.38 -8.22
C ASN A 334 6.68 27.10 -8.43
N TRP A 335 7.16 26.48 -7.35
CA TRP A 335 7.92 25.25 -7.44
C TRP A 335 7.07 24.09 -7.94
N VAL A 336 5.85 23.89 -7.43
CA VAL A 336 4.97 22.79 -7.87
C VAL A 336 4.54 22.99 -9.32
N ARG A 337 4.21 24.21 -9.75
CA ARG A 337 3.89 24.47 -11.16
C ARG A 337 5.07 24.16 -12.07
N ALA A 338 6.28 24.59 -11.68
CA ALA A 338 7.48 24.39 -12.49
C ALA A 338 7.96 22.92 -12.51
N ASN A 339 7.78 22.18 -11.43
CA ASN A 339 8.37 20.84 -11.25
C ASN A 339 7.37 19.69 -11.27
N ARG A 340 6.06 19.95 -11.08
CA ARG A 340 4.97 18.95 -11.06
C ARG A 340 3.89 19.21 -12.11
N TYR A 341 3.84 20.41 -12.68
CA TYR A 341 2.76 20.86 -13.57
C TYR A 341 1.39 20.70 -12.91
N ASP A 342 1.32 21.08 -11.63
CA ASP A 342 0.13 21.01 -10.80
C ASP A 342 0.12 22.21 -9.85
N ASP A 343 -0.91 22.30 -9.01
CA ASP A 343 -1.06 23.33 -8.00
C ASP A 343 -0.88 22.78 -6.57
N GLN A 344 -0.17 23.57 -5.76
CA GLN A 344 -0.13 23.43 -4.32
C GLN A 344 -0.07 24.83 -3.71
N LEU A 345 -1.12 25.20 -3.01
CA LEU A 345 -1.33 26.50 -2.38
C LEU A 345 -1.50 26.30 -0.88
N PRO A 346 -0.44 26.54 -0.10
CA PRO A 346 -0.53 26.60 1.36
C PRO A 346 -1.66 27.52 1.84
N LEU A 347 -2.42 27.05 2.84
CA LEU A 347 -3.63 27.70 3.36
C LEU A 347 -3.38 28.22 4.77
N LEU A 348 -3.61 29.51 5.01
CA LEU A 348 -3.60 30.12 6.33
C LEU A 348 -5.03 30.27 6.87
N VAL A 349 -5.27 29.83 8.11
CA VAL A 349 -6.57 29.87 8.78
C VAL A 349 -6.42 30.52 10.17
N PRO A 350 -7.09 31.65 10.44
CA PRO A 350 -7.86 32.45 9.49
C PRO A 350 -6.90 33.20 8.56
N GLU A 351 -7.39 33.63 7.41
CA GLU A 351 -6.56 34.32 6.41
C GLU A 351 -5.98 35.63 6.96
N GLU A 352 -6.69 36.31 7.86
CA GLU A 352 -6.29 37.57 8.48
C GLU A 352 -5.41 37.45 9.74
N ALA A 353 -5.04 36.24 10.18
CA ALA A 353 -4.21 36.10 11.37
C ALA A 353 -2.82 36.68 11.16
N ASP A 354 -2.36 37.48 12.11
CA ASP A 354 -1.02 38.06 12.04
C ASP A 354 -0.37 38.26 13.41
N PHE A 355 0.92 37.93 13.48
CA PHE A 355 1.81 38.16 14.61
C PHE A 355 3.27 37.87 14.22
N ASP A 356 4.21 38.50 14.94
CA ASP A 356 5.65 38.27 14.74
C ASP A 356 6.02 36.80 15.01
N VAL A 357 6.60 36.10 14.02
CA VAL A 357 7.00 34.69 14.16
C VAL A 357 8.50 34.55 14.42
N VAL A 358 9.37 35.13 13.57
CA VAL A 358 10.83 34.95 13.66
C VAL A 358 11.53 36.29 13.41
N TYR A 359 12.75 36.45 13.91
CA TYR A 359 13.61 37.59 13.53
C TYR A 359 14.31 37.32 12.20
N ASN A 360 14.44 38.34 11.34
CA ASN A 360 15.31 38.28 10.18
C ASN A 360 16.76 38.44 10.65
N ASP A 361 17.58 37.39 10.52
CA ASP A 361 18.99 37.43 10.93
C ASP A 361 19.85 37.94 9.77
N LEU A 362 20.04 39.26 9.72
CA LEU A 362 20.78 39.98 8.68
C LEU A 362 22.29 39.62 8.59
N GLY A 363 22.82 38.71 9.44
CA GLY A 363 24.26 38.59 9.65
C GLY A 363 24.95 37.22 9.52
N ALA A 364 24.25 36.07 9.55
CA ALA A 364 24.97 34.80 9.76
C ALA A 364 24.28 33.49 9.31
N VAL A 365 23.24 33.53 8.49
CA VAL A 365 22.50 32.30 8.15
C VAL A 365 22.96 31.73 6.81
N ASP A 366 23.52 30.52 6.85
CA ASP A 366 23.59 29.65 5.68
C ASP A 366 22.15 29.34 5.26
N VAL A 367 21.61 30.12 4.31
CA VAL A 367 20.29 29.91 3.73
C VAL A 367 20.19 28.45 3.31
N VAL A 368 19.11 27.76 3.72
CA VAL A 368 18.91 26.35 3.37
C VAL A 368 18.87 26.21 1.86
N GLN A 369 19.97 25.75 1.26
CA GLN A 369 20.06 25.55 -0.17
C GLN A 369 19.45 24.20 -0.56
N PRO A 370 18.87 24.09 -1.77
CA PRO A 370 18.54 22.79 -2.31
C PRO A 370 19.81 21.94 -2.40
N PRO A 371 19.70 20.61 -2.26
CA PRO A 371 20.83 19.72 -2.47
C PRO A 371 21.47 19.95 -3.85
N ASP A 372 22.79 19.84 -3.93
CA ASP A 372 23.46 19.92 -5.22
C ASP A 372 23.05 18.76 -6.15
N ALA A 373 23.18 18.97 -7.46
CA ALA A 373 22.77 17.99 -8.46
C ALA A 373 23.51 16.65 -8.33
N ALA A 374 24.75 16.65 -7.81
CA ALA A 374 25.53 15.42 -7.63
C ALA A 374 24.97 14.55 -6.49
N LYS A 375 24.55 15.16 -5.37
CA LYS A 375 23.86 14.47 -4.27
C LYS A 375 22.56 13.84 -4.73
N ILE A 376 21.78 14.57 -5.52
CA ILE A 376 20.50 14.07 -6.04
C ILE A 376 20.74 12.91 -7.02
N GLN A 377 21.72 13.04 -7.91
CA GLN A 377 22.09 11.95 -8.81
C GLN A 377 22.57 10.71 -8.06
N ASN A 378 23.37 10.88 -7.01
CA ASN A 378 23.81 9.76 -6.17
C ASN A 378 22.62 9.05 -5.50
N GLU A 379 21.62 9.80 -5.03
CA GLU A 379 20.40 9.24 -4.47
C GLU A 379 19.60 8.42 -5.49
N PHE A 380 19.46 8.91 -6.73
CA PHE A 380 18.87 8.11 -7.80
C PHE A 380 19.68 6.85 -8.12
N ASN A 381 21.02 6.95 -8.15
CA ASN A 381 21.90 5.81 -8.39
C ASN A 381 21.76 4.73 -7.30
N GLU A 382 21.59 5.13 -6.04
CA GLU A 382 21.34 4.22 -4.91
C GLU A 382 20.01 3.48 -5.03
N LEU A 383 18.98 4.12 -5.60
CA LEU A 383 17.66 3.50 -5.80
C LEU A 383 17.61 2.57 -7.01
N GLN A 384 18.54 2.71 -7.97
CA GLN A 384 18.54 1.97 -9.22
C GLN A 384 18.46 0.44 -9.07
N PRO A 385 19.17 -0.21 -8.13
CA PRO A 385 19.05 -1.66 -7.92
C PRO A 385 17.68 -2.09 -7.41
N LEU A 386 17.02 -1.24 -6.60
CA LEU A 386 15.67 -1.53 -6.10
C LEU A 386 14.63 -1.33 -7.20
N TRP A 387 14.79 -0.30 -8.04
CA TRP A 387 13.99 -0.10 -9.24
C TRP A 387 14.05 -1.31 -10.18
N SER A 388 15.24 -1.84 -10.44
CA SER A 388 15.41 -3.02 -11.29
C SER A 388 14.66 -4.24 -10.74
N GLN A 389 14.72 -4.46 -9.42
CA GLN A 389 13.99 -5.56 -8.78
C GLN A 389 12.48 -5.39 -8.87
N LEU A 390 11.97 -4.16 -8.71
CA LEU A 390 10.56 -3.86 -8.88
C LEU A 390 10.14 -4.05 -10.35
N ASP A 391 10.97 -3.62 -11.31
CA ASP A 391 10.75 -3.84 -12.75
C ASP A 391 10.61 -5.33 -13.07
N ASP A 392 11.47 -6.20 -12.53
CA ASP A 392 11.40 -7.65 -12.70
C ASP A 392 10.07 -8.21 -12.17
N LEU A 393 9.61 -7.74 -11.02
CA LEU A 393 8.33 -8.17 -10.44
C LEU A 393 7.13 -7.70 -11.26
N TRP A 394 7.19 -6.53 -11.91
CA TRP A 394 6.14 -6.09 -12.83
C TRP A 394 6.12 -6.89 -14.14
N ARG A 395 7.27 -7.36 -14.63
CA ARG A 395 7.31 -8.31 -15.76
C ARG A 395 6.73 -9.66 -15.35
N GLU A 396 7.01 -10.11 -14.12
CA GLU A 396 6.44 -11.33 -13.59
C GLU A 396 4.92 -11.21 -13.38
N HIS A 397 4.43 -10.05 -12.92
CA HIS A 397 3.00 -9.74 -12.90
C HIS A 397 2.37 -9.84 -14.29
N GLU A 398 2.97 -9.25 -15.32
CA GLU A 398 2.49 -9.36 -16.70
C GLU A 398 2.46 -10.82 -17.18
N ARG A 399 3.51 -11.60 -16.87
CA ARG A 399 3.59 -13.04 -17.17
C ARG A 399 2.49 -13.85 -16.47
N LEU A 400 2.21 -13.54 -15.20
CA LEU A 400 1.19 -14.22 -14.39
C LEU A 400 -0.24 -13.80 -14.76
N GLN A 401 -0.43 -12.59 -15.28
CA GLN A 401 -1.73 -12.09 -15.73
C GLN A 401 -2.14 -12.70 -17.08
N GLY A 402 -1.18 -12.89 -17.98
CA GLY A 402 -1.42 -13.51 -19.29
C GLY A 402 -1.86 -14.97 -19.16
N PRO A 403 -2.63 -15.50 -20.12
CA PRO A 403 -2.68 -16.94 -20.34
C PRO A 403 -1.26 -17.32 -20.78
N ALA A 404 -0.46 -17.89 -19.89
CA ALA A 404 0.79 -18.49 -20.33
C ALA A 404 0.44 -19.48 -21.44
N GLU A 405 1.26 -19.54 -22.50
CA GLU A 405 0.98 -20.27 -23.76
C GLU A 405 0.53 -21.73 -23.55
N ASN A 406 0.76 -22.29 -22.35
CA ASN A 406 0.45 -23.66 -21.96
C ASN A 406 -0.38 -23.77 -20.66
N GLU A 407 -1.15 -22.75 -20.25
CA GLU A 407 -1.88 -22.76 -18.97
C GLU A 407 -3.39 -22.56 -19.12
N SER A 408 -4.16 -23.49 -18.55
CA SER A 408 -5.62 -23.62 -18.76
C SER A 408 -6.48 -22.61 -17.99
N SER A 409 -5.89 -21.86 -17.06
CA SER A 409 -6.61 -20.90 -16.21
C SER A 409 -5.71 -19.72 -15.81
N PRO A 410 -6.21 -18.49 -15.66
CA PRO A 410 -5.41 -17.36 -15.18
C PRO A 410 -5.23 -17.39 -13.65
N VAL A 411 -4.13 -16.81 -13.15
CA VAL A 411 -3.78 -16.86 -11.71
C VAL A 411 -4.86 -16.24 -10.81
N TRP A 412 -5.56 -15.22 -11.29
CA TRP A 412 -6.61 -14.54 -10.53
C TRP A 412 -7.85 -15.40 -10.28
N SER A 413 -8.09 -16.47 -11.03
CA SER A 413 -9.22 -17.38 -10.76
C SER A 413 -8.87 -18.42 -9.69
N GLU A 414 -7.62 -18.88 -9.65
CA GLU A 414 -7.14 -19.90 -8.69
C GLU A 414 -6.75 -19.29 -7.33
N HIS A 415 -6.19 -18.07 -7.36
CA HIS A 415 -5.55 -17.42 -6.22
C HIS A 415 -5.98 -15.96 -6.09
N CYS A 416 -7.28 -15.67 -6.23
CA CYS A 416 -7.83 -14.29 -6.29
C CYS A 416 -7.32 -13.36 -5.18
N LEU A 417 -7.30 -13.81 -3.91
CA LEU A 417 -6.84 -13.01 -2.78
C LEU A 417 -5.33 -12.74 -2.80
N ASP A 418 -4.53 -13.79 -3.05
CA ASP A 418 -3.07 -13.66 -3.15
C ASP A 418 -2.69 -12.78 -4.36
N TRP A 419 -3.43 -12.89 -5.46
CA TRP A 419 -3.27 -12.07 -6.65
C TRP A 419 -3.58 -10.59 -6.38
N HIS A 420 -4.72 -10.30 -5.74
CA HIS A 420 -5.07 -8.94 -5.35
C HIS A 420 -4.02 -8.34 -4.41
N ARG A 421 -3.60 -9.11 -3.40
CA ARG A 421 -2.52 -8.71 -2.49
C ARG A 421 -1.22 -8.41 -3.24
N PHE A 422 -0.84 -9.25 -4.20
CA PHE A 422 0.35 -9.05 -5.02
C PHE A 422 0.30 -7.72 -5.78
N GLN A 423 -0.85 -7.39 -6.39
CA GLN A 423 -1.04 -6.12 -7.09
C GLN A 423 -0.95 -4.90 -6.16
N GLN A 424 -1.60 -4.96 -4.99
CA GLN A 424 -1.57 -3.87 -4.00
C GLN A 424 -0.15 -3.62 -3.48
N GLU A 425 0.56 -4.70 -3.12
CA GLU A 425 1.94 -4.62 -2.63
C GLU A 425 2.90 -4.10 -3.72
N LEU A 426 2.67 -4.42 -5.00
CA LEU A 426 3.47 -3.87 -6.11
C LEU A 426 3.31 -2.35 -6.23
N VAL A 427 2.08 -1.83 -6.11
CA VAL A 427 1.80 -0.39 -6.14
C VAL A 427 2.37 0.29 -4.89
N ARG A 428 2.20 -0.32 -3.71
CA ARG A 428 2.79 0.15 -2.45
C ARG A 428 4.30 0.21 -2.52
N CYS A 429 4.97 -0.83 -3.01
CA CYS A 429 6.42 -0.88 -3.16
C CYS A 429 6.94 0.26 -4.03
N GLY A 430 6.23 0.59 -5.12
CA GLY A 430 6.55 1.76 -5.94
C GLY A 430 6.46 3.08 -5.18
N SER A 431 5.48 3.21 -4.28
CA SER A 431 5.33 4.39 -3.41
C SER A 431 6.43 4.46 -2.35
N LEU A 432 6.78 3.33 -1.72
CA LEU A 432 7.87 3.24 -0.73
C LEU A 432 9.22 3.67 -1.31
N LEU A 433 9.52 3.29 -2.56
CA LEU A 433 10.76 3.71 -3.24
C LEU A 433 10.88 5.23 -3.39
N LEU A 434 9.75 5.93 -3.50
CA LEU A 434 9.69 7.38 -3.67
C LEU A 434 9.43 8.12 -2.36
N ALA A 435 9.34 7.42 -1.23
CA ALA A 435 8.91 8.00 0.04
C ALA A 435 10.04 8.58 0.90
N GLY A 436 11.30 8.49 0.45
CA GLY A 436 12.46 8.96 1.19
C GLY A 436 13.26 7.82 1.84
N ARG A 437 14.30 8.19 2.58
CA ARG A 437 15.30 7.24 3.08
C ARG A 437 14.77 6.35 4.20
N GLU A 438 13.85 6.88 5.00
CA GLU A 438 13.23 6.17 6.12
C GLU A 438 12.54 4.87 5.68
N TYR A 439 11.99 4.83 4.47
CA TYR A 439 11.20 3.70 3.97
C TYR A 439 12.02 2.67 3.20
N ARG A 440 13.35 2.81 3.11
CA ARG A 440 14.20 1.91 2.31
C ARG A 440 14.19 0.48 2.85
N ASP A 441 14.25 0.30 4.17
CA ASP A 441 14.21 -1.03 4.79
C ASP A 441 12.84 -1.70 4.59
N GLU A 442 11.75 -0.93 4.75
CA GLU A 442 10.40 -1.42 4.48
C GLU A 442 10.22 -1.79 3.00
N CYS A 443 10.78 -0.99 2.09
CA CYS A 443 10.79 -1.31 0.66
C CYS A 443 11.53 -2.64 0.38
N GLY A 444 12.70 -2.86 1.00
CA GLY A 444 13.44 -4.11 0.86
C GLY A 444 12.66 -5.32 1.39
N ALA A 445 11.95 -5.16 2.50
CA ALA A 445 11.05 -6.17 3.05
C ALA A 445 9.86 -6.44 2.12
N CYS A 446 9.22 -5.39 1.59
CA CYS A 446 8.11 -5.48 0.64
C CYS A 446 8.54 -6.22 -0.64
N LEU A 447 9.70 -5.88 -1.23
CA LEU A 447 10.27 -6.59 -2.38
C LEU A 447 10.49 -8.08 -2.11
N SER A 448 10.98 -8.43 -0.91
CA SER A 448 11.21 -9.83 -0.52
C SER A 448 9.88 -10.59 -0.39
N GLN A 449 8.87 -9.96 0.21
CA GLN A 449 7.52 -10.53 0.31
C GLN A 449 6.88 -10.72 -1.08
N LEU A 450 7.01 -9.73 -1.96
CA LEU A 450 6.53 -9.79 -3.34
C LEU A 450 7.19 -10.92 -4.12
N LYS A 451 8.49 -11.13 -3.98
CA LYS A 451 9.20 -12.27 -4.60
C LYS A 451 8.66 -13.60 -4.11
N SER A 452 8.43 -13.74 -2.81
CA SER A 452 7.84 -14.95 -2.23
C SER A 452 6.40 -15.17 -2.71
N LEU A 453 5.61 -14.11 -2.80
CA LEU A 453 4.23 -14.17 -3.27
C LEU A 453 4.15 -14.51 -4.76
N ALA A 454 5.01 -13.92 -5.59
CA ALA A 454 5.14 -14.27 -7.00
C ALA A 454 5.52 -15.74 -7.17
N GLN A 455 6.50 -16.24 -6.40
CA GLN A 455 6.85 -17.68 -6.42
C GLN A 455 5.69 -18.58 -5.98
N LYS A 456 4.92 -18.17 -4.97
CA LYS A 456 3.73 -18.90 -4.52
C LYS A 456 2.67 -18.97 -5.62
N LEU A 457 2.39 -17.83 -6.27
CA LEU A 457 1.43 -17.73 -7.38
C LEU A 457 1.89 -18.54 -8.60
N SER A 458 3.19 -18.62 -8.85
CA SER A 458 3.78 -19.43 -9.92
C SER A 458 3.70 -20.94 -9.66
N ARG A 459 3.72 -21.38 -8.39
CA ARG A 459 3.69 -22.81 -7.99
C ARG A 459 2.26 -23.36 -7.90
N ARG A 460 1.44 -23.11 -8.93
CA ARG A 460 -0.01 -23.41 -8.97
C ARG A 460 -0.41 -24.69 -8.21
N ARG A 461 -1.44 -24.58 -7.36
CA ARG A 461 -1.88 -25.64 -6.42
C ARG A 461 -2.28 -26.96 -7.09
N GLN A 462 -2.58 -26.94 -8.38
CA GLN A 462 -3.08 -28.09 -9.15
C GLN A 462 -2.09 -29.26 -9.22
N GLU A 463 -0.78 -29.02 -9.09
CA GLU A 463 0.23 -30.09 -9.12
C GLU A 463 0.25 -30.95 -7.84
N ALA A 464 -0.37 -30.53 -6.74
CA ALA A 464 -0.35 -31.27 -5.47
C ALA A 464 -1.63 -32.07 -5.17
N LEU A 465 -2.68 -31.89 -5.97
CA LEU A 465 -3.96 -32.57 -5.73
C LEU A 465 -3.95 -33.99 -6.32
N PRO A 466 -4.57 -34.98 -5.64
CA PRO A 466 -4.79 -36.29 -6.21
C PRO A 466 -5.69 -36.15 -7.44
N VAL A 467 -5.34 -36.86 -8.50
CA VAL A 467 -6.04 -36.78 -9.79
C VAL A 467 -6.75 -38.13 -10.03
N PRO A 468 -8.05 -38.24 -9.69
CA PRO A 468 -8.73 -39.53 -9.73
C PRO A 468 -9.14 -39.99 -11.15
N SER A 469 -9.15 -39.11 -12.15
CA SER A 469 -9.57 -39.43 -13.52
C SER A 469 -8.65 -38.83 -14.58
N LEU A 470 -8.66 -39.42 -15.78
CA LEU A 470 -7.86 -38.96 -16.92
C LEU A 470 -8.26 -37.56 -17.41
N PRO A 471 -9.55 -37.17 -17.49
CA PRO A 471 -9.92 -35.80 -17.83
C PRO A 471 -9.37 -34.76 -16.86
N LEU A 472 -9.36 -35.05 -15.55
CA LEU A 472 -8.70 -34.19 -14.57
C LEU A 472 -7.18 -34.18 -14.76
N ALA A 473 -6.57 -35.31 -15.14
CA ALA A 473 -5.15 -35.39 -15.42
C ALA A 473 -4.76 -34.57 -16.66
N ARG A 474 -5.55 -34.62 -17.74
CA ARG A 474 -5.35 -33.77 -18.93
C ARG A 474 -5.37 -32.29 -18.55
N ARG A 475 -6.29 -31.90 -17.67
CA ARG A 475 -6.46 -30.51 -17.25
C ARG A 475 -5.38 -30.04 -16.27
N TRP A 476 -5.05 -30.85 -15.25
CA TRP A 476 -4.19 -30.42 -14.13
C TRP A 476 -2.73 -30.84 -14.29
N ARG A 477 -2.47 -31.95 -14.99
CA ARG A 477 -1.11 -32.47 -15.26
C ARG A 477 -0.58 -32.07 -16.63
N LYS A 478 -1.37 -31.30 -17.40
CA LYS A 478 -0.99 -30.82 -18.75
C LYS A 478 -0.60 -31.97 -19.68
N LEU A 479 -1.32 -33.09 -19.61
CA LEU A 479 -1.11 -34.17 -20.57
C LEU A 479 -1.47 -33.62 -21.95
N PRO A 480 -0.61 -33.80 -22.96
CA PRO A 480 -0.92 -33.35 -24.31
C PRO A 480 -2.24 -33.99 -24.76
N ALA A 481 -3.24 -33.13 -24.98
CA ALA A 481 -4.57 -33.54 -25.44
C ALA A 481 -4.51 -34.15 -26.84
N ASP A 482 -3.51 -33.79 -27.64
CA ASP A 482 -3.18 -34.35 -28.93
C ASP A 482 -1.66 -34.43 -29.04
N GLY A 483 -1.11 -35.49 -29.63
CA GLY A 483 0.32 -35.46 -29.88
C GLY A 483 1.01 -36.78 -30.26
N PRO A 484 2.31 -36.67 -30.55
CA PRO A 484 3.18 -37.80 -30.91
C PRO A 484 3.33 -38.83 -29.79
N LEU A 485 3.13 -38.45 -28.52
CA LEU A 485 3.22 -39.39 -27.38
C LEU A 485 2.05 -40.38 -27.36
N ARG A 486 0.83 -39.94 -27.69
CA ARG A 486 -0.33 -40.84 -27.82
C ARG A 486 -0.17 -41.80 -29.00
N GLU A 487 0.28 -41.28 -30.15
CA GLU A 487 0.60 -42.10 -31.32
C GLU A 487 1.76 -43.08 -31.07
N GLU A 488 2.72 -42.68 -30.24
CA GLU A 488 3.80 -43.56 -29.79
C GLU A 488 3.30 -44.69 -28.90
N VAL A 489 2.43 -44.40 -27.94
CA VAL A 489 1.78 -45.44 -27.10
C VAL A 489 0.96 -46.38 -27.99
N ALA A 490 0.14 -45.84 -28.89
CA ALA A 490 -0.67 -46.64 -29.81
C ALA A 490 0.19 -47.57 -30.69
N GLY A 491 1.25 -47.05 -31.31
CA GLY A 491 2.16 -47.84 -32.13
C GLY A 491 2.93 -48.90 -31.34
N TYR A 492 3.23 -48.65 -30.05
CA TYR A 492 3.80 -49.68 -29.16
C TYR A 492 2.79 -50.79 -28.86
N LEU A 493 1.55 -50.42 -28.50
CA LEU A 493 0.49 -51.38 -28.16
C LEU A 493 0.02 -52.21 -29.37
N GLN A 494 0.16 -51.66 -30.58
CA GLN A 494 -0.06 -52.36 -31.86
C GLN A 494 1.12 -53.24 -32.29
N GLY A 495 2.27 -53.16 -31.63
CA GLY A 495 3.48 -53.90 -31.98
C GLY A 495 4.26 -53.30 -33.15
N GLU A 496 3.88 -52.12 -33.65
CA GLU A 496 4.59 -51.38 -34.70
C GLU A 496 5.91 -50.78 -34.20
N LYS A 497 5.98 -50.46 -32.91
CA LYS A 497 7.20 -49.97 -32.24
C LYS A 497 7.70 -51.00 -31.23
N LYS A 498 9.02 -51.26 -31.23
CA LYS A 498 9.67 -52.19 -30.30
C LYS A 498 9.75 -51.66 -28.85
N SER A 499 9.78 -50.34 -28.66
CA SER A 499 9.87 -49.73 -27.33
C SER A 499 9.41 -48.27 -27.34
N PRO A 500 8.71 -47.80 -26.29
CA PRO A 500 8.39 -46.38 -26.13
C PRO A 500 9.60 -45.57 -25.65
N SER A 501 9.54 -44.26 -25.88
CA SER A 501 10.49 -43.25 -25.42
C SER A 501 10.62 -43.22 -23.89
N SER A 502 11.70 -42.62 -23.40
CA SER A 502 11.92 -42.44 -21.95
C SER A 502 10.87 -41.55 -21.29
N GLU A 503 10.32 -40.60 -22.03
CA GLU A 503 9.24 -39.70 -21.59
C GLU A 503 7.95 -40.49 -21.33
N VAL A 504 7.51 -41.30 -22.29
CA VAL A 504 6.36 -42.19 -22.12
C VAL A 504 6.58 -43.22 -21.01
N LYS A 505 7.79 -43.80 -20.90
CA LYS A 505 8.08 -44.80 -19.85
C LYS A 505 8.09 -44.20 -18.44
N GLY A 506 8.50 -42.95 -18.31
CA GLY A 506 8.68 -42.28 -17.02
C GLY A 506 7.40 -41.73 -16.40
N ASP A 507 6.34 -41.55 -17.19
CA ASP A 507 5.10 -40.90 -16.76
C ASP A 507 3.92 -41.87 -16.73
N TYR A 508 3.30 -42.04 -15.56
CA TYR A 508 2.12 -42.88 -15.38
C TYR A 508 0.91 -42.37 -16.17
N PHE A 509 0.64 -41.06 -16.12
CA PHE A 509 -0.55 -40.47 -16.72
C PHE A 509 -0.49 -40.48 -18.24
N VAL A 510 0.69 -40.28 -18.84
CA VAL A 510 0.88 -40.42 -20.30
C VAL A 510 0.58 -41.85 -20.75
N ARG A 511 1.07 -42.86 -20.02
CA ARG A 511 0.77 -44.26 -20.33
C ARG A 511 -0.69 -44.59 -20.15
N ALA A 512 -1.29 -44.14 -19.05
CA ALA A 512 -2.68 -44.38 -18.72
C ALA A 512 -3.61 -43.76 -19.78
N ASP A 513 -3.38 -42.50 -20.15
CA ASP A 513 -4.15 -41.79 -21.17
C ASP A 513 -3.99 -42.43 -22.54
N GLY A 514 -2.76 -42.75 -22.96
CA GLY A 514 -2.51 -43.40 -24.24
C GLY A 514 -3.11 -44.80 -24.35
N ALA A 515 -3.03 -45.60 -23.28
CA ALA A 515 -3.61 -46.94 -23.23
C ALA A 515 -5.15 -46.91 -23.25
N TRP A 516 -5.76 -45.98 -22.51
CA TRP A 516 -7.20 -45.75 -22.53
C TRP A 516 -7.66 -45.33 -23.94
N GLN A 517 -7.02 -44.33 -24.53
CA GLN A 517 -7.37 -43.82 -25.86
C GLN A 517 -7.22 -44.88 -26.95
N TRP A 518 -6.18 -45.71 -26.89
CA TRP A 518 -5.99 -46.80 -27.85
C TRP A 518 -7.17 -47.79 -27.87
N LEU A 519 -7.75 -48.10 -26.71
CA LEU A 519 -8.94 -48.94 -26.60
C LEU A 519 -10.23 -48.16 -26.95
N ALA A 520 -10.42 -46.97 -26.42
CA ALA A 520 -11.64 -46.16 -26.56
C ALA A 520 -11.87 -45.60 -27.98
N THR A 521 -10.82 -45.54 -28.80
CA THR A 521 -10.91 -45.13 -30.23
C THR A 521 -11.11 -46.30 -31.19
N GLY A 522 -11.10 -47.55 -30.70
CA GLY A 522 -11.25 -48.74 -31.54
C GLY A 522 -10.02 -49.07 -32.38
N ARG A 523 -8.82 -48.61 -31.97
CA ARG A 523 -7.54 -48.92 -32.63
C ARG A 523 -6.96 -50.28 -32.22
N ALA A 524 -7.60 -50.97 -31.28
CA ALA A 524 -7.24 -52.32 -30.85
C ALA A 524 -7.82 -53.37 -31.82
N PRO A 525 -7.12 -54.50 -32.05
CA PRO A 525 -7.60 -55.56 -32.94
C PRO A 525 -8.91 -56.18 -32.42
N ALA A 526 -9.95 -56.19 -33.26
CA ALA A 526 -11.22 -56.84 -32.96
C ALA A 526 -11.15 -58.37 -33.17
N GLY A 527 -11.75 -59.16 -32.27
CA GLY A 527 -11.81 -60.63 -32.35
C GLY A 527 -11.15 -61.35 -31.16
N GLN A 528 -10.65 -62.57 -31.38
CA GLN A 528 -10.04 -63.42 -30.33
C GLN A 528 -8.84 -62.76 -29.61
N ASP A 529 -8.22 -61.75 -30.23
CA ASP A 529 -7.06 -61.00 -29.69
C ASP A 529 -7.45 -59.81 -28.78
N GLY A 530 -8.75 -59.53 -28.59
CA GLY A 530 -9.24 -58.36 -27.86
C GLY A 530 -8.91 -58.37 -26.37
N ARG A 531 -9.02 -59.53 -25.70
CA ARG A 531 -8.66 -59.65 -24.27
C ARG A 531 -7.16 -59.48 -24.05
N ASP A 532 -6.35 -59.99 -24.97
CA ASP A 532 -4.92 -59.79 -24.96
C ASP A 532 -4.55 -58.33 -25.21
N ALA A 533 -5.32 -57.60 -26.02
CA ALA A 533 -5.18 -56.15 -26.14
C ALA A 533 -5.44 -55.44 -24.81
N GLY A 534 -6.52 -55.79 -24.09
CA GLY A 534 -6.79 -55.27 -22.75
C GLY A 534 -5.67 -55.54 -21.74
N ARG A 535 -5.12 -56.77 -21.74
CA ARG A 535 -3.97 -57.14 -20.89
C ARG A 535 -2.71 -56.37 -21.27
N ARG A 536 -2.38 -56.25 -22.56
CA ARG A 536 -1.25 -55.43 -23.04
C ARG A 536 -1.34 -53.98 -22.58
N ALA A 537 -2.54 -53.39 -22.63
CA ALA A 537 -2.77 -52.04 -22.14
C ALA A 537 -2.53 -51.92 -20.63
N VAL A 538 -3.06 -52.84 -19.82
CA VAL A 538 -2.86 -52.87 -18.37
C VAL A 538 -1.39 -53.10 -18.00
N ASP A 539 -0.73 -54.09 -18.60
CA ASP A 539 0.68 -54.43 -18.36
C ASP A 539 1.58 -53.24 -18.72
N PHE A 540 1.26 -52.54 -19.80
CA PHE A 540 1.99 -51.35 -20.22
C PHE A 540 1.90 -50.21 -19.20
N VAL A 541 0.71 -49.95 -18.65
CA VAL A 541 0.49 -48.94 -17.60
C VAL A 541 1.13 -49.38 -16.27
N ASP A 542 1.15 -50.69 -15.99
CA ASP A 542 1.66 -51.25 -14.74
C ASP A 542 3.19 -51.41 -14.71
N ALA A 543 3.89 -51.24 -15.84
CA ALA A 543 5.36 -51.24 -15.91
C ALA A 543 5.99 -50.24 -14.89
N PRO A 544 7.22 -50.50 -14.39
CA PRO A 544 7.70 -50.12 -13.05
C PRO A 544 8.09 -48.64 -12.83
N ALA A 545 7.38 -47.70 -13.44
CA ALA A 545 7.53 -46.28 -13.12
C ALA A 545 6.94 -45.96 -11.72
N PRO A 546 7.39 -44.88 -11.05
CA PRO A 546 6.73 -44.41 -9.83
C PRO A 546 5.25 -44.13 -10.13
N ARG A 547 4.37 -44.91 -9.49
CA ARG A 547 2.92 -44.71 -9.58
C ARG A 547 2.52 -43.58 -8.65
N ASP A 548 1.49 -42.85 -9.06
CA ASP A 548 0.74 -42.05 -8.10
C ASP A 548 0.12 -42.99 -7.05
N LYS A 549 -0.23 -42.48 -5.86
CA LYS A 549 -0.67 -43.33 -4.73
C LYS A 549 -1.90 -44.21 -5.09
N TYR A 550 -2.64 -43.85 -6.13
CA TYR A 550 -3.87 -44.50 -6.58
C TYR A 550 -3.95 -44.53 -8.10
N ASP A 551 -4.50 -45.62 -8.67
CA ASP A 551 -4.84 -45.67 -10.10
C ASP A 551 -5.99 -44.71 -10.43
N VAL A 552 -5.98 -44.11 -11.63
CA VAL A 552 -7.13 -43.38 -12.17
C VAL A 552 -8.30 -44.33 -12.45
N VAL A 553 -9.54 -43.83 -12.34
CA VAL A 553 -10.77 -44.64 -12.42
C VAL A 553 -10.89 -45.43 -13.72
N GLU A 554 -10.41 -44.87 -14.83
CA GLU A 554 -10.39 -45.51 -16.15
C GLU A 554 -9.49 -46.74 -16.16
N ILE A 555 -8.29 -46.65 -15.58
CA ILE A 555 -7.35 -47.77 -15.50
C ILE A 555 -7.86 -48.85 -14.54
N ARG A 556 -8.53 -48.47 -13.44
CA ARG A 556 -9.19 -49.45 -12.56
C ARG A 556 -10.27 -50.22 -13.31
N PHE A 557 -11.06 -49.53 -14.11
CA PHE A 557 -12.10 -50.17 -14.94
C PHE A 557 -11.49 -51.11 -15.98
N LEU A 558 -10.43 -50.71 -16.68
CA LEU A 558 -9.70 -51.59 -17.59
C LEU A 558 -9.14 -52.84 -16.90
N LYS A 559 -8.60 -52.70 -15.68
CA LYS A 559 -8.12 -53.84 -14.88
C LYS A 559 -9.25 -54.82 -14.55
N LEU A 560 -10.41 -54.30 -14.16
CA LEU A 560 -11.60 -55.12 -13.92
C LEU A 560 -12.04 -55.86 -15.18
N LEU A 561 -12.12 -55.16 -16.32
CA LEU A 561 -12.48 -55.75 -17.61
C LEU A 561 -11.49 -56.85 -18.06
N ALA A 562 -10.19 -56.60 -17.98
CA ALA A 562 -9.17 -57.57 -18.39
C ALA A 562 -9.17 -58.83 -17.52
N ALA A 563 -9.44 -58.68 -16.22
CA ALA A 563 -9.46 -59.77 -15.26
C ALA A 563 -10.77 -60.59 -15.34
N TYR A 564 -11.92 -59.94 -15.38
CA TYR A 564 -13.21 -60.58 -15.07
C TYR A 564 -14.23 -60.59 -16.21
N ALA A 565 -14.07 -59.79 -17.28
CA ALA A 565 -15.03 -59.80 -18.37
C ALA A 565 -14.95 -61.09 -19.22
N PRO A 566 -16.08 -61.60 -19.74
CA PRO A 566 -16.12 -62.83 -20.52
C PRO A 566 -15.47 -62.64 -21.90
N ASP A 567 -14.88 -63.70 -22.46
CA ASP A 567 -14.20 -63.63 -23.77
C ASP A 567 -15.16 -63.29 -24.92
N SER A 568 -16.45 -63.64 -24.78
CA SER A 568 -17.55 -63.27 -25.67
C SER A 568 -17.67 -61.74 -25.85
N LEU A 569 -17.47 -60.97 -24.78
CA LEU A 569 -17.49 -59.50 -24.79
C LEU A 569 -16.33 -58.95 -25.63
N TRP A 570 -15.13 -59.48 -25.43
CA TRP A 570 -13.92 -59.07 -26.16
C TRP A 570 -13.99 -59.42 -27.65
N ASN A 571 -14.58 -60.57 -27.99
CA ASN A 571 -14.84 -60.98 -29.37
C ASN A 571 -15.80 -60.03 -30.11
N GLN A 572 -16.61 -59.26 -29.39
CA GLN A 572 -17.56 -58.29 -29.94
C GLN A 572 -17.26 -56.86 -29.44
N ALA A 573 -15.98 -56.55 -29.17
CA ALA A 573 -15.55 -55.30 -28.55
C ALA A 573 -16.10 -54.05 -29.25
N ASP A 574 -16.09 -54.00 -30.59
CA ASP A 574 -16.59 -52.85 -31.36
C ASP A 574 -18.08 -52.54 -31.12
N LYS A 575 -18.88 -53.58 -30.88
CA LYS A 575 -20.33 -53.47 -30.70
C LYS A 575 -20.72 -53.31 -29.25
N GLN A 576 -20.00 -53.95 -28.34
CA GLN A 576 -20.40 -54.05 -26.93
C GLN A 576 -19.54 -53.23 -25.98
N LEU A 577 -18.22 -53.23 -26.16
CA LEU A 577 -17.28 -52.62 -25.22
C LEU A 577 -16.98 -51.15 -25.59
N LEU A 578 -16.72 -50.89 -26.86
CA LEU A 578 -16.37 -49.56 -27.36
C LEU A 578 -17.41 -48.48 -27.04
N PRO A 579 -18.73 -48.72 -27.18
CA PRO A 579 -19.74 -47.75 -26.78
C PRO A 579 -19.72 -47.43 -25.28
N VAL A 580 -19.44 -48.42 -24.42
CA VAL A 580 -19.35 -48.22 -22.96
C VAL A 580 -18.10 -47.45 -22.57
N LEU A 581 -16.94 -47.76 -23.19
CA LEU A 581 -15.71 -47.00 -22.98
C LEU A 581 -15.89 -45.53 -23.36
N LYS A 582 -16.53 -45.25 -24.50
CA LYS A 582 -16.85 -43.88 -24.94
C LYS A 582 -17.83 -43.19 -23.99
N LEU A 583 -18.86 -43.90 -23.52
CA LEU A 583 -19.83 -43.34 -22.58
C LEU A 583 -19.17 -42.99 -21.24
N ARG A 584 -18.29 -43.86 -20.72
CA ARG A 584 -17.49 -43.58 -19.53
C ARG A 584 -16.56 -42.39 -19.74
N GLU A 585 -15.90 -42.27 -20.89
CA GLU A 585 -15.11 -41.07 -21.20
C GLU A 585 -15.96 -39.80 -21.15
N SER A 586 -17.15 -39.81 -21.77
CA SER A 586 -18.08 -38.68 -21.69
C SER A 586 -18.52 -38.37 -20.24
N ALA A 587 -18.71 -39.41 -19.41
CA ALA A 587 -19.07 -39.26 -18.00
C ALA A 587 -17.95 -38.59 -17.19
N GLU A 588 -16.72 -39.07 -17.33
CA GLU A 588 -15.56 -38.52 -16.62
C GLU A 588 -15.24 -37.09 -17.08
N GLU A 589 -15.45 -36.77 -18.36
CA GLU A 589 -15.33 -35.41 -18.88
C GLU A 589 -16.41 -34.48 -18.33
N ALA A 590 -17.66 -34.95 -18.23
CA ALA A 590 -18.77 -34.19 -17.65
C ALA A 590 -18.57 -33.96 -16.13
N ALA A 591 -18.00 -34.94 -15.43
CA ALA A 591 -17.69 -34.87 -14.01
C ALA A 591 -16.49 -33.95 -13.69
N ALA A 592 -15.69 -33.59 -14.70
CA ALA A 592 -14.49 -32.78 -14.57
C ALA A 592 -14.62 -31.42 -15.29
N PRO A 593 -15.52 -30.50 -14.89
CA PRO A 593 -15.69 -29.21 -15.55
C PRO A 593 -14.44 -28.31 -15.47
N ARG A 594 -14.36 -27.29 -16.34
CA ARG A 594 -13.15 -26.43 -16.43
C ARG A 594 -12.98 -25.60 -15.17
N ASP A 595 -14.09 -25.11 -14.64
CA ASP A 595 -14.17 -24.46 -13.35
C ASP A 595 -14.82 -25.42 -12.34
N VAL A 596 -14.17 -25.66 -11.21
CA VAL A 596 -14.66 -26.58 -10.18
C VAL A 596 -16.00 -26.11 -9.61
N ARG A 597 -16.30 -24.81 -9.61
CA ARG A 597 -17.58 -24.28 -9.13
C ARG A 597 -18.75 -24.71 -10.01
N ALA A 598 -18.52 -24.92 -11.31
CA ALA A 598 -19.56 -25.43 -12.21
C ALA A 598 -20.01 -26.85 -11.82
N HIS A 599 -19.17 -27.63 -11.12
CA HIS A 599 -19.55 -28.96 -10.64
C HIS A 599 -20.84 -28.95 -9.83
N TYR A 600 -21.10 -27.91 -9.02
CA TYR A 600 -22.32 -27.83 -8.22
C TYR A 600 -23.60 -27.80 -9.08
N ALA A 601 -23.57 -27.16 -10.24
CA ALA A 601 -24.68 -27.14 -11.18
C ALA A 601 -24.82 -28.46 -11.97
N LEU A 602 -23.69 -29.11 -12.28
CA LEU A 602 -23.67 -30.30 -13.14
C LEU A 602 -23.92 -31.60 -12.37
N ARG A 603 -23.58 -31.62 -11.08
CA ARG A 603 -23.47 -32.82 -10.24
C ARG A 603 -24.70 -33.72 -10.35
N ARG A 604 -25.91 -33.21 -10.12
CA ARG A 604 -27.13 -34.03 -10.14
C ARG A 604 -27.41 -34.64 -11.51
N ARG A 605 -27.16 -33.89 -12.59
CA ARG A 605 -27.37 -34.38 -13.96
C ARG A 605 -26.39 -35.52 -14.27
N VAL A 606 -25.13 -35.34 -13.89
CA VAL A 606 -24.09 -36.37 -14.01
C VAL A 606 -24.42 -37.59 -13.15
N GLU A 607 -24.81 -37.41 -11.87
CA GLU A 607 -25.19 -38.51 -10.96
C GLU A 607 -26.37 -39.35 -11.49
N ARG A 608 -27.37 -38.72 -12.12
CA ARG A 608 -28.50 -39.42 -12.75
C ARG A 608 -28.04 -40.29 -13.91
N ALA A 609 -27.18 -39.76 -14.79
CA ALA A 609 -26.62 -40.51 -15.90
C ALA A 609 -25.67 -41.62 -15.42
N ASP A 610 -24.90 -41.37 -14.36
CA ASP A 610 -23.99 -42.33 -13.75
C ASP A 610 -24.71 -43.54 -13.14
N ALA A 611 -25.93 -43.36 -12.62
CA ALA A 611 -26.72 -44.48 -12.12
C ALA A 611 -27.04 -45.49 -13.24
N ASP A 612 -27.30 -45.02 -14.45
CA ASP A 612 -27.55 -45.86 -15.62
C ASP A 612 -26.21 -46.43 -16.18
N LEU A 613 -25.14 -45.64 -16.19
CA LEU A 613 -23.80 -46.12 -16.57
C LEU A 613 -23.32 -47.25 -15.66
N ARG A 614 -23.49 -47.15 -14.34
CA ARG A 614 -23.09 -48.21 -13.39
C ARG A 614 -23.84 -49.51 -13.66
N ARG A 615 -25.15 -49.44 -13.91
CA ARG A 615 -25.95 -50.64 -14.29
C ARG A 615 -25.45 -51.26 -15.59
N LEU A 616 -25.07 -50.43 -16.56
CA LEU A 616 -24.49 -50.88 -17.82
C LEU A 616 -23.12 -51.55 -17.61
N GLU A 617 -22.26 -50.95 -16.80
CA GLU A 617 -20.94 -51.51 -16.46
C GLU A 617 -21.06 -52.83 -15.71
N ASP A 618 -21.96 -52.92 -14.72
CA ASP A 618 -22.24 -54.17 -13.99
C ASP A 618 -22.74 -55.27 -14.94
N ALA A 619 -23.60 -54.91 -15.91
CA ALA A 619 -24.12 -55.87 -16.89
C ALA A 619 -23.02 -56.49 -17.76
N LEU A 620 -21.92 -55.78 -18.03
CA LEU A 620 -20.76 -56.31 -18.78
C LEU A 620 -20.10 -57.52 -18.10
N PHE A 621 -20.25 -57.65 -16.78
CA PHE A 621 -19.65 -58.74 -16.01
C PHE A 621 -20.61 -59.92 -15.75
N ILE A 622 -21.92 -59.73 -15.97
CA ILE A 622 -22.95 -60.68 -15.53
C ILE A 622 -23.56 -61.48 -16.71
N ASN A 623 -23.70 -60.89 -17.91
CA ASN A 623 -24.43 -61.54 -19.01
C ASN A 623 -23.83 -61.23 -20.41
N ASP A 624 -23.82 -62.24 -21.29
CA ASP A 624 -23.45 -62.12 -22.72
C ASP A 624 -24.38 -61.20 -23.52
N ASP A 625 -25.58 -60.92 -22.99
CA ASP A 625 -26.63 -60.10 -23.62
C ASP A 625 -26.65 -58.63 -23.13
N ALA A 626 -25.59 -58.16 -22.45
CA ALA A 626 -25.46 -56.80 -21.90
C ALA A 626 -25.81 -55.68 -22.92
N CYS A 627 -25.53 -55.91 -24.21
CA CYS A 627 -25.86 -55.01 -25.31
C CYS A 627 -27.36 -54.75 -25.52
N LYS A 628 -28.25 -55.70 -25.22
CA LYS A 628 -29.70 -55.50 -25.38
C LYS A 628 -30.26 -54.55 -24.32
N GLN A 629 -29.61 -54.48 -23.16
CA GLN A 629 -29.93 -53.56 -22.06
C GLN A 629 -29.21 -52.21 -22.20
N ALA A 630 -28.19 -52.14 -23.06
CA ALA A 630 -27.38 -50.94 -23.29
C ALA A 630 -28.08 -49.85 -24.10
N GLY A 631 -29.04 -50.18 -24.98
CA GLY A 631 -29.72 -49.20 -25.84
C GLY A 631 -30.30 -47.99 -25.09
N PRO A 632 -31.13 -48.20 -24.05
CA PRO A 632 -31.65 -47.12 -23.21
C PRO A 632 -30.57 -46.35 -22.42
N CYS A 633 -29.51 -47.02 -21.99
CA CYS A 633 -28.41 -46.40 -21.23
C CYS A 633 -27.49 -45.56 -22.14
N LEU A 634 -27.25 -46.00 -23.38
CA LEU A 634 -26.48 -45.26 -24.39
C LEU A 634 -27.22 -43.99 -24.86
N ALA A 635 -28.55 -43.95 -24.75
CA ALA A 635 -29.32 -42.73 -24.98
C ALA A 635 -28.99 -41.61 -23.98
N ARG A 636 -28.42 -41.94 -22.80
CA ARG A 636 -27.96 -40.97 -21.79
C ARG A 636 -26.68 -40.22 -22.17
N LYS A 637 -26.02 -40.59 -23.27
CA LYS A 637 -24.85 -39.84 -23.77
C LYS A 637 -25.16 -38.34 -23.93
N GLN A 638 -26.37 -38.02 -24.35
CA GLN A 638 -26.83 -36.64 -24.50
C GLN A 638 -26.87 -35.86 -23.17
N ASP A 639 -27.09 -36.54 -22.03
CA ASP A 639 -27.08 -35.93 -20.70
C ASP A 639 -25.65 -35.51 -20.32
N TYR A 640 -24.65 -36.34 -20.61
CA TYR A 640 -23.24 -36.00 -20.41
C TYR A 640 -22.78 -34.89 -21.37
N GLU A 641 -23.10 -34.98 -22.67
CA GLU A 641 -22.76 -33.95 -23.65
C GLU A 641 -23.39 -32.59 -23.28
N SER A 642 -24.62 -32.60 -22.76
CA SER A 642 -25.27 -31.37 -22.28
C SER A 642 -24.64 -30.86 -20.98
N ALA A 643 -24.25 -31.74 -20.06
CA ALA A 643 -23.50 -31.35 -18.86
C ALA A 643 -22.13 -30.74 -19.19
N GLN A 644 -21.41 -31.31 -20.17
CA GLN A 644 -20.15 -30.74 -20.65
C GLN A 644 -20.35 -29.35 -21.23
N ARG A 645 -21.32 -29.17 -22.15
CA ARG A 645 -21.65 -27.87 -22.76
C ARG A 645 -22.01 -26.83 -21.69
N ASP A 646 -22.91 -27.15 -20.78
CA ASP A 646 -23.32 -26.22 -19.70
C ASP A 646 -22.15 -25.93 -18.75
N GLY A 647 -21.28 -26.91 -18.50
CA GLY A 647 -20.08 -26.74 -17.70
C GLY A 647 -19.07 -25.78 -18.31
N GLU A 648 -18.90 -25.81 -19.64
CA GLU A 648 -18.04 -24.88 -20.37
C GLU A 648 -18.61 -23.46 -20.34
N ARG A 649 -19.92 -23.33 -20.60
CA ARG A 649 -20.67 -22.06 -20.52
C ARG A 649 -20.53 -21.42 -19.15
N LEU A 650 -20.83 -22.18 -18.08
CA LEU A 650 -20.69 -21.71 -16.70
C LEU A 650 -19.25 -21.33 -16.35
N ALA A 651 -18.26 -22.10 -16.80
CA ALA A 651 -16.86 -21.78 -16.58
C ALA A 651 -16.44 -20.50 -17.30
N GLU A 652 -17.07 -20.13 -18.41
CA GLU A 652 -16.83 -18.86 -19.10
C GLU A 652 -17.49 -17.69 -18.36
N ILE A 653 -18.74 -17.86 -17.92
CA ILE A 653 -19.48 -16.88 -17.12
C ILE A 653 -18.69 -16.53 -15.85
N LEU A 654 -18.30 -17.55 -15.09
CA LEU A 654 -17.52 -17.41 -13.85
C LEU A 654 -16.19 -16.69 -14.09
N ALA A 655 -15.47 -17.05 -15.17
CA ALA A 655 -14.21 -16.41 -15.50
C ALA A 655 -14.37 -14.92 -15.84
N LYS A 656 -15.37 -14.56 -16.67
CA LYS A 656 -15.66 -13.16 -17.02
C LYS A 656 -16.07 -12.35 -15.79
N ARG A 657 -16.92 -12.91 -14.92
CA ARG A 657 -17.33 -12.31 -13.64
C ARG A 657 -16.14 -12.01 -12.74
N ASP A 658 -15.30 -13.02 -12.48
CA ASP A 658 -14.13 -12.89 -11.61
C ASP A 658 -13.13 -11.86 -12.14
N ARG A 659 -12.93 -11.83 -13.47
CA ARG A 659 -12.11 -10.80 -14.12
C ARG A 659 -12.69 -9.40 -13.93
N ALA A 660 -14.01 -9.25 -14.06
CA ALA A 660 -14.67 -7.97 -13.85
C ALA A 660 -14.47 -7.47 -12.40
N TRP A 661 -14.64 -8.33 -11.41
CA TRP A 661 -14.36 -8.00 -10.01
C TRP A 661 -12.91 -7.65 -9.74
N ALA A 662 -11.97 -8.30 -10.42
CA ALA A 662 -10.55 -8.02 -10.28
C ALA A 662 -10.12 -6.67 -10.89
N GLU A 663 -10.77 -6.21 -11.96
CA GLU A 663 -10.33 -5.04 -12.73
C GLU A 663 -11.17 -3.77 -12.47
N LEU A 664 -12.49 -3.88 -12.31
CA LEU A 664 -13.40 -2.72 -12.22
C LEU A 664 -13.06 -1.75 -11.07
N PRO A 665 -12.67 -2.18 -9.86
CA PRO A 665 -12.30 -1.25 -8.79
C PRO A 665 -11.13 -0.33 -9.19
N TYR A 666 -10.11 -0.88 -9.86
CA TYR A 666 -8.96 -0.11 -10.33
C TYR A 666 -9.33 0.83 -11.49
N LEU A 667 -10.18 0.38 -12.41
CA LEU A 667 -10.67 1.22 -13.50
C LEU A 667 -11.50 2.39 -12.97
N ALA A 668 -12.34 2.15 -11.96
CA ALA A 668 -13.16 3.19 -11.33
C ALA A 668 -12.29 4.21 -10.58
N GLN A 669 -11.31 3.75 -9.80
CA GLN A 669 -10.36 4.65 -9.12
C GLN A 669 -9.54 5.48 -10.10
N TRP A 670 -9.01 4.85 -11.16
CA TRP A 670 -8.25 5.56 -12.19
C TRP A 670 -9.10 6.62 -12.90
N LEU A 671 -10.34 6.26 -13.27
CA LEU A 671 -11.25 7.18 -13.93
C LEU A 671 -11.44 8.41 -13.04
N LEU A 672 -11.77 8.23 -11.76
CA LEU A 672 -12.00 9.34 -10.84
C LEU A 672 -10.75 10.19 -10.58
N ARG A 673 -9.55 9.59 -10.44
CA ARG A 673 -8.28 10.31 -10.21
C ARG A 673 -7.77 11.12 -11.41
N ARG A 674 -8.42 11.07 -12.56
CA ARG A 674 -7.96 11.72 -13.80
C ARG A 674 -8.02 13.26 -13.66
N PRO A 675 -6.90 13.99 -13.89
CA PRO A 675 -6.81 15.44 -13.63
C PRO A 675 -7.31 16.33 -14.78
N ASP A 676 -7.71 15.76 -15.91
CA ASP A 676 -8.21 16.54 -17.05
C ASP A 676 -9.59 17.13 -16.73
N THR A 677 -9.90 18.31 -17.28
CA THR A 677 -11.27 18.84 -17.22
C THR A 677 -12.23 17.80 -17.80
N PRO A 678 -13.31 17.44 -17.08
CA PRO A 678 -14.26 16.47 -17.56
C PRO A 678 -14.87 17.05 -18.82
N ASP A 679 -14.59 16.41 -19.96
CA ASP A 679 -15.49 16.51 -21.07
C ASP A 679 -16.82 15.83 -20.69
N GLY A 680 -17.89 16.08 -21.44
CA GLY A 680 -19.17 15.41 -21.19
C GLY A 680 -19.06 13.87 -21.21
N GLY A 681 -18.02 13.32 -21.86
CA GLY A 681 -17.77 11.89 -21.95
C GLY A 681 -17.22 11.25 -20.66
N ASP A 682 -16.58 12.02 -19.78
CA ASP A 682 -16.06 11.52 -18.50
C ASP A 682 -17.16 11.34 -17.45
N VAL A 683 -18.16 12.24 -17.38
CA VAL A 683 -19.31 12.08 -16.49
C VAL A 683 -20.15 10.87 -16.91
N GLU A 684 -20.37 10.72 -18.23
CA GLU A 684 -21.05 9.55 -18.78
C GLU A 684 -20.29 8.24 -18.48
N ALA A 685 -18.96 8.27 -18.53
CA ALA A 685 -18.13 7.11 -18.18
C ALA A 685 -18.24 6.72 -16.71
N ILE A 686 -18.37 7.71 -15.80
CA ILE A 686 -18.57 7.47 -14.37
C ILE A 686 -19.95 6.85 -14.11
N GLY A 687 -21.01 7.38 -14.72
CA GLY A 687 -22.34 6.78 -14.63
C GLY A 687 -22.34 5.33 -15.13
N LYS A 688 -21.74 5.09 -16.30
CA LYS A 688 -21.62 3.75 -16.90
C LYS A 688 -20.83 2.77 -16.04
N ILE A 689 -19.74 3.19 -15.38
CA ILE A 689 -18.99 2.27 -14.53
C ILE A 689 -19.77 1.92 -13.25
N SER A 690 -20.50 2.88 -12.67
CA SER A 690 -21.40 2.62 -11.54
C SER A 690 -22.52 1.65 -11.93
N GLU A 691 -23.15 1.85 -13.09
CA GLU A 691 -24.14 0.91 -13.66
C GLU A 691 -23.56 -0.48 -13.93
N THR A 692 -22.32 -0.54 -14.43
CA THR A 692 -21.63 -1.81 -14.70
C THR A 692 -21.35 -2.57 -13.42
N ILE A 693 -20.91 -1.88 -12.36
CA ILE A 693 -20.69 -2.47 -11.03
C ILE A 693 -22.02 -2.97 -10.46
N ALA A 694 -23.09 -2.19 -10.55
CA ALA A 694 -24.42 -2.63 -10.12
C ALA A 694 -24.89 -3.87 -10.88
N GLY A 695 -24.72 -3.88 -12.21
CA GLY A 695 -25.03 -5.04 -13.06
C GLY A 695 -24.20 -6.28 -12.73
N LEU A 696 -22.92 -6.11 -12.37
CA LEU A 696 -22.07 -7.21 -11.92
C LEU A 696 -22.54 -7.82 -10.60
N ARG A 697 -23.07 -7.02 -9.68
CA ARG A 697 -23.65 -7.53 -8.42
C ARG A 697 -24.94 -8.29 -8.65
N ASP A 698 -25.82 -7.73 -9.48
CA ASP A 698 -27.06 -8.40 -9.86
C ASP A 698 -26.75 -9.75 -10.54
N LEU A 699 -25.75 -9.79 -11.42
CA LEU A 699 -25.22 -11.02 -12.00
C LEU A 699 -24.72 -12.00 -10.92
N ASP A 700 -23.99 -11.52 -9.91
CA ASP A 700 -23.48 -12.35 -8.83
C ASP A 700 -24.62 -12.98 -8.01
N VAL A 701 -25.63 -12.18 -7.65
CA VAL A 701 -26.84 -12.66 -6.95
C VAL A 701 -27.58 -13.71 -7.78
N ARG A 702 -27.76 -13.49 -9.09
CA ARG A 702 -28.42 -14.45 -9.98
C ARG A 702 -27.60 -15.73 -10.16
N LEU A 703 -26.28 -15.61 -10.26
CA LEU A 703 -25.38 -16.75 -10.39
C LEU A 703 -25.36 -17.58 -9.10
N ASP A 704 -25.31 -16.95 -7.94
CA ASP A 704 -25.40 -17.63 -6.65
C ASP A 704 -26.77 -18.29 -6.49
N ALA A 705 -27.87 -17.62 -6.83
CA ALA A 705 -29.20 -18.21 -6.83
C ALA A 705 -29.30 -19.42 -7.78
N TYR A 706 -28.72 -19.32 -8.98
CA TYR A 706 -28.63 -20.42 -9.93
C TYR A 706 -27.87 -21.61 -9.32
N LEU A 707 -26.70 -21.38 -8.73
CA LEU A 707 -25.91 -22.45 -8.10
C LEU A 707 -26.60 -23.05 -6.87
N GLU A 708 -27.26 -22.23 -6.04
CA GLU A 708 -28.02 -22.68 -4.87
C GLU A 708 -29.24 -23.53 -5.25
N ASP A 709 -29.91 -23.19 -6.36
CA ASP A 709 -31.06 -23.95 -6.84
C ASP A 709 -30.68 -25.40 -7.16
N PHE A 710 -29.50 -25.63 -7.76
CA PHE A 710 -28.98 -26.99 -7.99
C PHE A 710 -28.59 -27.73 -6.71
N LEU A 711 -28.19 -27.01 -5.66
CA LEU A 711 -27.94 -27.62 -4.35
C LEU A 711 -29.25 -28.07 -3.70
N ARG A 712 -30.31 -27.26 -3.78
CA ARG A 712 -31.56 -27.49 -3.04
C ARG A 712 -32.58 -28.35 -3.79
N ASN A 713 -32.83 -28.05 -5.06
CA ASN A 713 -33.98 -28.56 -5.80
C ASN A 713 -33.60 -29.64 -6.83
N ASP A 714 -34.53 -30.56 -7.09
CA ASP A 714 -34.38 -31.64 -8.08
C ASP A 714 -34.93 -31.22 -9.46
N VAL A 715 -34.68 -29.97 -9.86
CA VAL A 715 -35.45 -29.29 -10.91
C VAL A 715 -35.33 -30.01 -12.25
N ALA A 716 -36.46 -30.11 -12.94
CA ALA A 716 -36.56 -30.56 -14.32
C ALA A 716 -35.84 -29.58 -15.25
N ALA A 717 -35.30 -30.06 -16.38
CA ALA A 717 -34.50 -29.26 -17.32
C ALA A 717 -35.21 -28.03 -17.94
N ALA A 718 -36.52 -27.86 -17.74
CA ALA A 718 -37.29 -26.76 -18.32
C ALA A 718 -36.97 -25.42 -17.63
N GLY A 719 -36.49 -24.43 -18.40
CA GLY A 719 -36.13 -23.08 -17.93
C GLY A 719 -34.65 -22.88 -17.57
N GLN A 720 -33.85 -23.96 -17.52
CA GLN A 720 -32.43 -23.88 -17.19
C GLN A 720 -31.60 -23.24 -18.31
N GLU A 721 -31.93 -23.56 -19.56
CA GLU A 721 -31.25 -23.01 -20.74
C GLU A 721 -31.48 -21.51 -20.87
N GLU A 722 -32.73 -21.06 -20.64
CA GLU A 722 -33.09 -19.63 -20.61
C GLU A 722 -32.34 -18.88 -19.51
N THR A 723 -32.27 -19.45 -18.29
CA THR A 723 -31.52 -18.82 -17.19
C THR A 723 -30.02 -18.72 -17.50
N LEU A 724 -29.44 -19.76 -18.12
CA LEU A 724 -28.03 -19.75 -18.50
C LEU A 724 -27.75 -18.74 -19.63
N GLU A 725 -28.64 -18.62 -20.61
CA GLU A 725 -28.58 -17.58 -21.65
C GLU A 725 -28.69 -16.17 -21.08
N GLU A 726 -29.56 -15.94 -20.09
CA GLU A 726 -29.65 -14.66 -19.38
C GLU A 726 -28.35 -14.32 -18.63
N LEU A 727 -27.75 -15.31 -17.95
CA LEU A 727 -26.47 -15.14 -17.26
C LEU A 727 -25.34 -14.82 -18.24
N GLU A 728 -25.28 -15.49 -19.39
CA GLU A 728 -24.31 -15.21 -20.46
C GLU A 728 -24.48 -13.79 -20.99
N PHE A 729 -25.71 -13.40 -21.33
CA PHE A 729 -26.01 -12.05 -21.83
C PHE A 729 -25.62 -10.97 -20.81
N GLY A 730 -25.97 -11.18 -19.53
CA GLY A 730 -25.60 -10.27 -18.44
C GLY A 730 -24.08 -10.15 -18.29
N THR A 731 -23.37 -11.28 -18.38
CA THR A 731 -21.91 -11.33 -18.26
C THR A 731 -21.20 -10.68 -19.45
N ASP A 732 -21.67 -10.92 -20.67
CA ASP A 732 -21.13 -10.32 -21.89
C ASP A 732 -21.33 -8.81 -21.91
N LYS A 733 -22.47 -8.33 -21.41
CA LYS A 733 -22.72 -6.90 -21.21
C LYS A 733 -21.67 -6.32 -20.27
N VAL A 734 -21.47 -6.90 -19.08
CA VAL A 734 -20.49 -6.42 -18.09
C VAL A 734 -19.06 -6.44 -18.66
N ASP A 735 -18.66 -7.52 -19.33
CA ASP A 735 -17.31 -7.60 -19.93
C ASP A 735 -17.12 -6.60 -21.08
N GLY A 736 -18.14 -6.36 -21.89
CA GLY A 736 -18.12 -5.34 -22.95
C GLY A 736 -17.83 -3.94 -22.40
N TRP A 737 -18.51 -3.55 -21.32
CA TRP A 737 -18.26 -2.26 -20.64
C TRP A 737 -16.86 -2.20 -20.02
N ARG A 738 -16.47 -3.24 -19.29
CA ARG A 738 -15.13 -3.36 -18.69
C ARG A 738 -14.05 -3.20 -19.76
N ARG A 739 -14.17 -3.85 -20.92
CA ARG A 739 -13.25 -3.69 -22.06
C ARG A 739 -13.22 -2.25 -22.56
N GLY A 740 -14.37 -1.59 -22.69
CA GLY A 740 -14.44 -0.19 -23.11
C GLY A 740 -13.67 0.75 -22.19
N VAL A 741 -13.80 0.62 -20.86
CA VAL A 741 -13.05 1.45 -19.91
C VAL A 741 -11.56 1.06 -19.87
N SER A 742 -11.26 -0.24 -19.97
CA SER A 742 -9.88 -0.72 -20.06
C SER A 742 -9.17 -0.16 -21.30
N MET A 743 -9.85 -0.05 -22.45
CA MET A 743 -9.29 0.57 -23.66
C MET A 743 -8.99 2.05 -23.42
N LYS A 744 -9.88 2.80 -22.77
CA LYS A 744 -9.61 4.21 -22.41
C LYS A 744 -8.36 4.36 -21.53
N LEU A 745 -8.15 3.44 -20.57
CA LEU A 745 -6.95 3.41 -19.76
C LEU A 745 -5.71 3.14 -20.63
N GLN A 746 -5.76 2.10 -21.49
CA GLN A 746 -4.63 1.78 -22.36
C GLN A 746 -4.29 2.92 -23.32
N ASP A 747 -5.29 3.59 -23.90
CA ASP A 747 -5.09 4.75 -24.76
C ASP A 747 -4.44 5.92 -23.98
N ALA A 748 -4.81 6.12 -22.72
CA ALA A 748 -4.19 7.13 -21.87
C ALA A 748 -2.73 6.78 -21.54
N VAL A 749 -2.43 5.51 -21.27
CA VAL A 749 -1.06 5.01 -21.09
C VAL A 749 -0.25 5.22 -22.37
N ASP A 750 -0.77 4.83 -23.52
CA ASP A 750 -0.06 4.90 -24.79
C ASP A 750 0.21 6.36 -25.19
N ARG A 751 -0.76 7.26 -24.98
CA ARG A 751 -0.53 8.70 -25.12
C ARG A 751 0.56 9.20 -24.19
N ALA A 752 0.57 8.80 -22.92
CA ALA A 752 1.60 9.23 -21.98
C ALA A 752 2.99 8.71 -22.38
N VAL A 753 3.09 7.45 -22.82
CA VAL A 753 4.35 6.83 -23.27
C VAL A 753 4.88 7.49 -24.55
N VAL A 754 4.02 7.88 -25.49
CA VAL A 754 4.43 8.42 -26.80
C VAL A 754 4.64 9.94 -26.79
N LYS A 755 3.84 10.70 -26.04
CA LYS A 755 3.89 12.17 -26.06
C LYS A 755 5.24 12.72 -25.63
N ALA A 756 5.58 13.88 -26.21
CA ALA A 756 6.73 14.65 -25.76
C ALA A 756 6.58 14.98 -24.26
N ARG A 757 7.72 14.98 -23.56
CA ARG A 757 7.82 15.10 -22.09
C ARG A 757 7.10 16.31 -21.49
N ASP A 758 6.82 17.34 -22.28
CA ASP A 758 6.23 18.60 -21.84
C ASP A 758 4.68 18.62 -21.93
N GLU A 759 4.06 17.56 -22.45
CA GLU A 759 2.59 17.46 -22.61
C GLU A 759 1.88 16.58 -21.58
N VAL A 760 2.61 15.92 -20.68
CA VAL A 760 2.06 15.00 -19.67
C VAL A 760 2.45 15.49 -18.28
N THR A 761 1.47 15.74 -17.42
CA THR A 761 1.75 16.20 -16.06
C THR A 761 2.27 15.05 -15.19
N LEU A 762 3.06 15.35 -14.16
CA LEU A 762 3.53 14.31 -13.24
C LEU A 762 2.34 13.67 -12.49
N ARG A 763 1.26 14.42 -12.22
CA ARG A 763 0.03 13.85 -11.67
C ARG A 763 -0.62 12.83 -12.59
N GLN A 764 -0.66 13.06 -13.91
CA GLN A 764 -1.14 12.06 -14.86
C GLN A 764 -0.29 10.79 -14.81
N LEU A 765 1.04 10.92 -14.77
CA LEU A 765 1.94 9.76 -14.64
C LEU A 765 1.70 9.01 -13.32
N VAL A 766 1.60 9.71 -12.20
CA VAL A 766 1.31 9.10 -10.88
C VAL A 766 -0.04 8.40 -10.88
N SER A 767 -1.08 9.01 -11.47
CA SER A 767 -2.42 8.41 -11.59
C SER A 767 -2.41 7.12 -12.41
N LEU A 768 -1.68 7.09 -13.53
CA LEU A 768 -1.49 5.87 -14.34
C LEU A 768 -0.69 4.81 -13.56
N LEU A 769 0.39 5.22 -12.88
CA LEU A 769 1.22 4.34 -12.05
C LEU A 769 0.52 3.87 -10.78
N ALA A 770 -0.63 4.43 -10.39
CA ALA A 770 -1.44 3.92 -9.30
C ALA A 770 -2.31 2.71 -9.71
N SER A 771 -2.52 2.49 -11.02
CA SER A 771 -3.34 1.37 -11.52
C SER A 771 -2.50 0.12 -11.85
N PRO A 772 -2.73 -1.03 -11.19
CA PRO A 772 -2.00 -2.26 -11.49
C PRO A 772 -2.40 -2.89 -12.83
N LEU A 773 -3.36 -2.31 -13.55
CA LEU A 773 -3.79 -2.77 -14.88
C LEU A 773 -2.91 -2.27 -16.03
N VAL A 774 -1.95 -1.38 -15.74
CA VAL A 774 -0.92 -1.00 -16.69
C VAL A 774 0.10 -2.14 -16.80
N SER A 775 0.34 -2.61 -18.03
CA SER A 775 1.29 -3.69 -18.28
C SER A 775 2.69 -3.37 -17.75
N GLY A 776 3.44 -4.40 -17.39
CA GLY A 776 4.76 -4.26 -16.78
C GLY A 776 5.70 -3.44 -17.66
N HIS A 777 5.77 -3.73 -18.96
CA HIS A 777 6.60 -2.97 -19.90
C HIS A 777 6.19 -1.48 -20.03
N LYS A 778 4.90 -1.17 -20.17
CA LYS A 778 4.43 0.23 -20.27
C LYS A 778 4.68 0.98 -18.97
N ARG A 779 4.49 0.32 -17.83
CA ARG A 779 4.77 0.88 -16.50
C ARG A 779 6.25 1.23 -16.33
N ILE A 780 7.16 0.38 -16.81
CA ILE A 780 8.61 0.70 -16.82
C ILE A 780 8.87 1.95 -17.66
N ALA A 781 8.23 2.08 -18.83
CA ALA A 781 8.37 3.27 -19.67
C ALA A 781 7.84 4.54 -18.98
N LEU A 782 6.64 4.48 -18.38
CA LEU A 782 6.08 5.59 -17.60
C LEU A 782 6.95 5.98 -16.41
N ARG A 783 7.55 5.00 -15.71
CA ARG A 783 8.48 5.27 -14.61
C ARG A 783 9.76 5.96 -15.07
N ARG A 784 10.30 5.56 -16.23
CA ARG A 784 11.46 6.25 -16.81
C ARG A 784 11.11 7.70 -17.14
N GLN A 785 9.96 7.94 -17.77
CA GLN A 785 9.49 9.31 -18.02
C GLN A 785 9.32 10.10 -16.72
N TYR A 786 8.75 9.49 -15.68
CA TYR A 786 8.61 10.09 -14.35
C TYR A 786 9.98 10.47 -13.78
N SER A 787 10.95 9.54 -13.77
CA SER A 787 12.31 9.78 -13.29
C SER A 787 13.03 10.86 -14.11
N ASP A 788 12.90 10.84 -15.44
CA ASP A 788 13.50 11.83 -16.33
C ASP A 788 12.92 13.23 -16.06
N ALA A 789 11.62 13.32 -15.81
CA ALA A 789 10.94 14.56 -15.47
C ALA A 789 11.42 15.12 -14.11
N LEU A 790 11.69 14.27 -13.11
CA LEU A 790 12.30 14.70 -11.84
C LEU A 790 13.76 15.17 -12.01
N GLN A 791 14.50 14.66 -12.99
CA GLN A 791 15.90 15.04 -13.23
C GLN A 791 16.07 16.30 -14.07
N LYS A 792 15.08 16.68 -14.90
CA LYS A 792 15.13 17.86 -15.79
C LYS A 792 15.48 19.18 -15.06
N PRO A 793 14.87 19.51 -13.90
CA PRO A 793 15.18 20.74 -13.17
C PRO A 793 16.66 20.84 -12.75
N LEU A 794 17.30 19.70 -12.48
CA LEU A 794 18.71 19.61 -12.06
C LEU A 794 19.66 20.00 -13.19
N ALA A 795 19.35 19.59 -14.42
CA ALA A 795 20.16 19.91 -15.59
C ALA A 795 20.10 21.41 -15.93
N SER A 796 18.93 22.05 -15.79
CA SER A 796 18.78 23.49 -16.01
C SER A 796 19.43 24.36 -14.92
N ALA A 797 19.44 23.89 -13.67
CA ALA A 797 20.07 24.62 -12.57
C ALA A 797 21.60 24.71 -12.72
N GLY A 798 22.24 23.67 -13.28
CA GLY A 798 23.68 23.64 -13.52
C GLY A 798 24.17 24.63 -14.59
N THR A 799 23.29 25.13 -15.47
CA THR A 799 23.66 26.09 -16.54
C THR A 799 23.27 27.54 -16.23
N SER A 800 22.37 27.77 -15.27
CA SER A 800 21.78 29.10 -14.99
C SER A 800 22.34 29.81 -13.75
N ALA A 801 23.37 29.25 -13.10
CA ALA A 801 23.99 29.84 -11.90
C ALA A 801 24.74 31.18 -12.13
N ALA A 802 24.72 31.74 -13.35
CA ALA A 802 25.43 32.98 -13.67
C ALA A 802 24.53 34.19 -14.00
N THR A 803 23.21 34.05 -14.20
CA THR A 803 22.38 35.21 -14.57
C THR A 803 20.88 34.92 -14.49
N SER A 804 20.23 35.19 -13.36
CA SER A 804 18.76 35.29 -13.30
C SER A 804 18.26 36.13 -12.13
N THR A 805 18.77 37.36 -12.02
CA THR A 805 17.93 38.46 -11.53
C THR A 805 17.19 39.05 -12.73
N THR A 806 15.87 39.23 -12.59
CA THR A 806 14.97 40.00 -13.47
C THR A 806 14.67 39.47 -14.87
N GLY A 807 14.16 38.23 -14.98
CA GLY A 807 13.48 37.76 -16.19
C GLY A 807 12.00 37.51 -15.92
N THR A 808 11.13 38.44 -16.30
CA THR A 808 9.68 38.23 -16.43
C THR A 808 9.41 37.21 -17.52
N SER A 809 9.44 35.91 -17.19
CA SER A 809 8.73 34.92 -17.99
C SER A 809 7.26 35.11 -17.72
N THR A 810 6.50 35.52 -18.74
CA THR A 810 5.05 35.56 -18.69
C THR A 810 4.55 34.19 -18.26
N PRO A 811 3.90 34.05 -17.09
CA PRO A 811 3.35 32.77 -16.69
C PRO A 811 2.32 32.34 -17.72
N PRO A 812 2.17 31.03 -18.01
CA PRO A 812 0.98 30.55 -18.70
C PRO A 812 -0.23 31.10 -17.91
N ALA A 813 -1.19 31.66 -18.65
CA ALA A 813 -2.36 32.35 -18.11
C ALA A 813 -2.89 31.60 -16.88
N GLU A 814 -3.18 32.35 -15.81
CA GLU A 814 -3.82 31.83 -14.61
C GLU A 814 -5.03 30.98 -15.01
N SER A 815 -4.83 29.67 -15.17
CA SER A 815 -5.89 28.71 -14.98
C SER A 815 -6.15 28.78 -13.49
N GLY A 816 -6.99 29.74 -13.08
CA GLY A 816 -7.82 29.58 -11.90
C GLY A 816 -8.66 28.34 -12.16
N GLY A 817 -8.02 27.18 -12.00
CA GLY A 817 -8.53 25.88 -12.34
C GLY A 817 -9.62 25.60 -11.33
N ASP A 818 -10.84 25.92 -11.77
CA ASP A 818 -12.16 25.57 -11.25
C ASP A 818 -12.07 24.36 -10.29
N GLU A 819 -11.71 24.61 -9.02
CA GLU A 819 -11.59 23.65 -7.90
C GLU A 819 -12.89 22.84 -7.73
N ASN A 820 -13.96 23.50 -8.14
CA ASN A 820 -15.30 23.02 -8.38
C ASN A 820 -15.39 21.83 -9.33
N VAL A 821 -14.48 21.65 -10.29
CA VAL A 821 -14.60 20.64 -11.36
C VAL A 821 -14.40 19.23 -10.85
N TYR A 822 -13.39 18.98 -10.02
CA TYR A 822 -13.12 17.65 -9.49
C TYR A 822 -14.22 17.22 -8.51
N LEU A 823 -14.61 18.11 -7.59
CA LEU A 823 -15.75 17.89 -6.70
C LEU A 823 -17.05 17.68 -7.46
N ARG A 824 -17.37 18.54 -8.44
CA ARG A 824 -18.57 18.39 -9.30
C ARG A 824 -18.56 17.04 -10.01
N ARG A 825 -17.40 16.58 -10.48
CA ARG A 825 -17.26 15.27 -11.13
C ARG A 825 -17.59 14.12 -10.18
N LEU A 826 -17.10 14.17 -8.95
CA LEU A 826 -17.39 13.16 -7.92
C LEU A 826 -18.86 13.18 -7.48
N THR A 827 -19.52 14.34 -7.58
CA THR A 827 -20.93 14.51 -7.21
C THR A 827 -21.91 14.51 -8.38
N ALA A 828 -21.45 14.34 -9.63
CA ALA A 828 -22.29 14.41 -10.82
C ALA A 828 -23.27 13.23 -10.95
N GLY A 829 -23.05 12.16 -10.18
CA GLY A 829 -23.88 10.97 -10.13
C GLY A 829 -23.51 10.09 -8.93
N ASP A 830 -23.94 8.83 -8.97
CA ASP A 830 -23.60 7.87 -7.93
C ASP A 830 -22.11 7.51 -7.99
N HIS A 831 -21.41 7.74 -6.89
CA HIS A 831 -19.99 7.46 -6.78
C HIS A 831 -19.73 5.94 -6.93
N PRO A 832 -18.82 5.48 -7.82
CA PRO A 832 -18.60 4.05 -8.07
C PRO A 832 -18.27 3.22 -6.82
N ALA A 833 -17.61 3.81 -5.82
CA ALA A 833 -17.36 3.14 -4.54
C ALA A 833 -18.64 2.71 -3.80
N LEU A 834 -19.72 3.47 -3.92
CA LEU A 834 -21.02 3.14 -3.33
C LEU A 834 -21.64 1.91 -4.01
N ALA A 835 -21.55 1.85 -5.35
CA ALA A 835 -21.96 0.68 -6.11
C ALA A 835 -21.12 -0.56 -5.71
N LEU A 836 -19.81 -0.42 -5.50
CA LEU A 836 -18.94 -1.53 -5.07
C LEU A 836 -19.35 -2.12 -3.71
N VAL A 837 -19.83 -1.30 -2.78
CA VAL A 837 -20.25 -1.77 -1.45
C VAL A 837 -21.73 -2.18 -1.38
N GLY A 838 -22.53 -1.80 -2.37
CA GLY A 838 -23.91 -2.28 -2.54
C GLY A 838 -24.94 -1.32 -2.03
N TRP A 839 -24.56 -0.07 -2.01
CA TRP A 839 -25.43 0.99 -1.60
C TRP A 839 -26.45 1.25 -2.71
N GLU A 840 -27.71 0.91 -2.46
CA GLU A 840 -28.81 1.41 -3.28
C GLU A 840 -29.00 2.88 -2.91
N ALA A 841 -28.80 3.77 -3.89
CA ALA A 841 -28.99 5.19 -3.69
C ALA A 841 -30.44 5.45 -3.22
N THR A 842 -30.63 5.68 -1.92
CA THR A 842 -31.87 6.28 -1.42
C THR A 842 -31.98 7.63 -2.10
N THR A 843 -33.05 7.79 -2.89
CA THR A 843 -33.33 8.92 -3.77
C THR A 843 -33.54 10.22 -2.98
N SER A 844 -32.47 10.73 -2.39
CA SER A 844 -32.42 12.01 -1.70
C SER A 844 -32.21 13.09 -2.75
N LYS A 845 -33.26 13.34 -3.54
CA LYS A 845 -33.34 14.42 -4.54
C LYS A 845 -33.53 15.81 -3.93
N GLU A 846 -33.31 15.97 -2.62
CA GLU A 846 -33.53 17.24 -1.94
C GLU A 846 -32.29 18.15 -1.96
N THR A 847 -32.55 19.35 -2.49
CA THR A 847 -31.86 20.63 -2.25
C THR A 847 -30.44 20.80 -2.81
N ALA A 848 -30.37 21.50 -3.95
CA ALA A 848 -29.22 22.35 -4.30
C ALA A 848 -29.73 23.65 -4.94
N SER A 849 -30.12 24.63 -4.11
CA SER A 849 -30.44 25.99 -4.54
C SER A 849 -29.64 27.02 -3.72
N ASN A 850 -28.30 26.95 -3.79
CA ASN A 850 -27.36 28.07 -3.52
C ASN A 850 -25.91 27.58 -3.67
N GLY A 851 -25.11 28.21 -4.54
CA GLY A 851 -23.78 27.70 -4.96
C GLY A 851 -22.78 27.39 -3.83
N LYS A 852 -22.55 28.32 -2.88
CA LYS A 852 -21.59 28.09 -1.77
C LYS A 852 -22.08 27.07 -0.73
N GLN A 853 -23.37 27.11 -0.38
CA GLN A 853 -23.96 26.11 0.52
C GLN A 853 -24.03 24.73 -0.13
N ALA A 854 -24.18 24.67 -1.46
CA ALA A 854 -24.20 23.42 -2.21
C ALA A 854 -22.81 22.75 -2.25
N GLU A 855 -21.73 23.53 -2.35
CA GLU A 855 -20.35 23.01 -2.32
C GLU A 855 -19.98 22.46 -0.92
N GLU A 856 -20.26 23.21 0.14
CA GLU A 856 -20.08 22.73 1.52
C GLU A 856 -20.92 21.47 1.79
N ALA A 857 -22.14 21.41 1.24
CA ALA A 857 -22.96 20.21 1.28
C ALA A 857 -22.43 19.04 0.43
N SER A 858 -21.60 19.30 -0.58
CA SER A 858 -21.15 18.30 -1.56
C SER A 858 -19.99 17.44 -1.01
N TRP A 859 -18.93 18.06 -0.50
CA TRP A 859 -17.82 17.29 0.08
C TRP A 859 -18.23 16.63 1.40
N LEU A 860 -19.09 17.27 2.22
CA LEU A 860 -19.66 16.66 3.42
C LEU A 860 -20.52 15.43 3.09
N ARG A 861 -21.26 15.46 1.96
CA ARG A 861 -21.99 14.30 1.46
C ARG A 861 -21.03 13.16 1.13
N LEU A 862 -19.93 13.44 0.43
CA LEU A 862 -18.91 12.43 0.11
C LEU A 862 -18.22 11.87 1.36
N ALA A 863 -17.99 12.69 2.39
CA ALA A 863 -17.45 12.22 3.68
C ALA A 863 -18.38 11.24 4.39
N ARG A 864 -19.70 11.53 4.40
CA ARG A 864 -20.73 10.62 4.96
C ARG A 864 -20.83 9.32 4.17
N GLN A 865 -20.95 9.43 2.84
CA GLN A 865 -20.93 8.27 1.94
C GLN A 865 -19.66 7.44 2.10
N GLY A 866 -18.53 8.09 2.34
CA GLY A 866 -17.26 7.44 2.67
C GLY A 866 -17.30 6.68 4.00
N GLY A 867 -17.94 7.24 5.03
CA GLY A 867 -18.29 6.54 6.26
C GLY A 867 -19.10 5.28 6.00
N ASP A 868 -20.14 5.36 5.17
CA ASP A 868 -20.97 4.21 4.79
C ASP A 868 -20.17 3.13 4.04
N VAL A 869 -19.31 3.54 3.09
CA VAL A 869 -18.39 2.64 2.37
C VAL A 869 -17.47 1.91 3.35
N ARG A 870 -16.87 2.65 4.28
CA ARG A 870 -15.97 2.10 5.31
C ARG A 870 -16.68 1.12 6.23
N GLN A 871 -17.86 1.48 6.73
CA GLN A 871 -18.65 0.60 7.60
C GLN A 871 -19.04 -0.67 6.86
N ARG A 872 -19.43 -0.56 5.59
CA ARG A 872 -19.75 -1.74 4.79
C ARG A 872 -18.53 -2.62 4.52
N LEU A 873 -17.36 -2.02 4.30
CA LEU A 873 -16.10 -2.77 4.23
C LEU A 873 -15.79 -3.48 5.55
N LEU A 874 -16.01 -2.83 6.70
CA LEU A 874 -15.89 -3.44 8.02
C LEU A 874 -16.85 -4.62 8.18
N ASP A 875 -18.14 -4.43 7.88
CA ASP A 875 -19.15 -5.49 7.92
C ASP A 875 -18.76 -6.66 7.02
N LEU A 876 -18.21 -6.38 5.84
CA LEU A 876 -17.70 -7.41 4.93
C LEU A 876 -16.51 -8.13 5.56
N THR A 877 -15.57 -7.44 6.18
CA THR A 877 -14.41 -8.09 6.85
C THR A 877 -14.81 -8.91 8.08
N GLU A 878 -15.76 -8.44 8.88
CA GLU A 878 -16.25 -9.14 10.07
C GLU A 878 -17.11 -10.37 9.69
N ASN A 879 -17.95 -10.24 8.66
CA ASN A 879 -18.78 -11.35 8.17
C ASN A 879 -18.03 -12.30 7.21
N SER A 880 -16.91 -11.88 6.61
CA SER A 880 -16.08 -12.69 5.70
C SER A 880 -15.06 -13.59 6.39
N ALA A 881 -15.15 -13.75 7.72
CA ALA A 881 -14.74 -15.00 8.37
C ALA A 881 -15.68 -16.16 7.92
N TRP A 882 -15.78 -16.39 6.61
CA TRP A 882 -16.47 -17.51 5.96
C TRP A 882 -17.93 -17.75 6.41
N GLY A 883 -18.75 -16.69 6.52
CA GLY A 883 -20.19 -16.81 6.70
C GLY A 883 -20.95 -16.84 5.37
N GLY A 884 -21.29 -18.02 4.87
CA GLY A 884 -22.26 -18.15 3.77
C GLY A 884 -22.31 -19.52 3.08
N LEU A 885 -21.20 -20.26 3.01
CA LEU A 885 -21.26 -21.68 2.65
C LEU A 885 -21.46 -22.48 3.93
N PRO A 886 -22.47 -23.38 4.00
CA PRO A 886 -22.60 -24.28 5.14
C PRO A 886 -21.30 -25.06 5.26
N ARG A 887 -20.64 -24.97 6.42
CA ARG A 887 -19.62 -25.97 6.78
C ARG A 887 -20.29 -27.33 6.58
N PRO A 888 -19.70 -28.27 5.81
CA PRO A 888 -20.07 -29.67 5.98
C PRO A 888 -19.94 -29.92 7.47
N SER A 889 -21.01 -30.33 8.12
CA SER A 889 -20.96 -30.79 9.50
C SER A 889 -19.76 -31.72 9.61
N GLU A 890 -18.78 -31.37 10.44
CA GLU A 890 -17.79 -32.34 10.88
C GLU A 890 -18.57 -33.58 11.33
N PRO A 891 -18.18 -34.80 10.93
CA PRO A 891 -18.81 -35.99 11.47
C PRO A 891 -18.57 -35.94 12.97
N GLY A 892 -19.63 -35.61 13.71
CA GLY A 892 -19.56 -35.47 15.16
C GLY A 892 -19.00 -36.75 15.75
N ASP A 893 -18.02 -36.59 16.64
CA ASP A 893 -17.65 -37.58 17.64
C ASP A 893 -18.90 -37.88 18.50
N GLY A 894 -19.74 -38.75 17.96
CA GLY A 894 -21.00 -39.21 18.50
C GLY A 894 -21.03 -40.73 18.55
N LEU A 895 -19.91 -41.37 18.92
CA LEU A 895 -19.95 -42.74 19.45
C LEU A 895 -20.55 -42.69 20.86
N GLY A 896 -21.87 -42.52 20.91
CA GLY A 896 -22.66 -42.82 22.10
C GLY A 896 -22.54 -44.31 22.41
N ARG A 897 -22.03 -44.64 23.59
CA ARG A 897 -22.15 -45.98 24.18
C ARG A 897 -23.63 -46.39 24.22
N PRO A 898 -24.01 -47.60 23.77
CA PRO A 898 -25.35 -48.10 24.02
C PRO A 898 -25.48 -48.53 25.49
N PRO A 899 -26.66 -48.37 26.11
CA PRO A 899 -26.92 -48.91 27.44
C PRO A 899 -27.10 -50.42 27.38
N HIS A 900 -26.55 -51.10 28.40
CA HIS A 900 -26.81 -52.51 28.70
C HIS A 900 -28.30 -52.78 28.95
N GLY A 901 -28.80 -53.92 28.46
CA GLY A 901 -30.12 -54.44 28.77
C GLY A 901 -30.44 -55.67 27.92
N ASP A 902 -30.50 -56.82 28.57
CA ASP A 902 -30.54 -58.19 28.05
C ASP A 902 -31.86 -58.62 27.35
N ASP A 903 -31.77 -59.78 26.70
CA ASP A 903 -32.82 -60.74 26.30
C ASP A 903 -33.58 -60.53 24.97
N ALA A 904 -33.05 -61.11 23.87
CA ALA A 904 -33.74 -62.14 23.05
C ALA A 904 -32.86 -62.62 21.85
N GLU A 905 -32.95 -63.94 21.59
CA GLU A 905 -32.23 -64.81 20.66
C GLU A 905 -32.43 -64.56 19.11
N PRO A 906 -31.69 -65.25 18.20
CA PRO A 906 -31.01 -64.61 17.07
C PRO A 906 -31.46 -64.97 15.62
N ALA A 907 -30.98 -64.13 14.69
CA ALA A 907 -30.60 -64.37 13.28
C ALA A 907 -31.68 -64.33 12.15
N PRO A 908 -31.31 -64.08 10.86
CA PRO A 908 -30.00 -63.71 10.29
C PRO A 908 -29.94 -62.47 9.36
N ALA A 909 -28.75 -61.88 9.36
CA ALA A 909 -28.02 -61.13 8.32
C ALA A 909 -28.68 -60.81 6.96
N ARG A 910 -28.76 -59.50 6.65
CA ARG A 910 -28.52 -58.89 5.32
C ARG A 910 -27.92 -57.49 5.57
N SER A 911 -26.61 -57.29 5.42
CA SER A 911 -25.91 -56.95 4.16
C SER A 911 -26.32 -55.59 3.56
N VAL A 912 -25.64 -54.53 4.02
CA VAL A 912 -24.96 -53.50 3.21
C VAL A 912 -25.74 -52.96 1.99
N TYR A 913 -26.23 -51.73 2.09
CA TYR A 913 -25.55 -50.52 1.59
C TYR A 913 -26.13 -49.27 2.25
#